data_AF-A0A3P1WT23-F1
#
_entry.id   AF-A0A3P1WT23-F1
#
_cell.length_a   1.000
_cell.length_b   1.000
_cell.length_c   1.000
_cell.angle_alpha   90.00
_cell.angle_beta   90.00
_cell.angle_gamma   90.00
#
_symmetry.space_group_name_H-M   'P 1'
#
loop_
_entity.id
_entity.type
_entity.pdbx_description
1 polymer ?
#
loop_
_entity_poly.entity_id
_entity_poly.type
_entity_poly.pdbx_seq_one_letter_code
_entity_poly.pdbx_strand_id
1 'polypeptide(L)'
;MRLQATTMGTALGRWNGEGVPGWVGESADAYMDSLRHLDGKLTGVLNAMGQVKEQVLGWIEELKAVIEVELPKLHESWDAVNDWRAVELQRVKDAINAGEIDWLFAAVKGQEIENEATEQQQDLKRKYQELLEALDQEALALAGNVAAARDLFLPPDTGHSREEIAANLFDDNSFLEGQQKWEQARRRAPEIAEHLENGLEGIEGNTKEEKALNFLAKYGADLEDPYTATAVSTLVPPDRVVQQTMDLLDSVTDPTVTRTYLAKIGTFMTLASGGVNVSPDRQAEQEQFLLVAPALAQDARSVAALHQNYANAITRALEEDFPLPQNPRITIRGTTVIPQVLGQAALANPDLVAGPALLEAQGAHGSFLERIVRHDAQMNAEGPSGTTVPWGHGFHPGMDDGPTDPVHSVLMLMDRPDSLGPDSPERLLENDQLRAATAKSFLASDIVLHDTNGDGTLDDNDAKINVTRHLMGGRTVNDSGLPYPSTTWRSYSGFPDGGELMGELVAEASLPESLGSGRPTTPHEDKDWWEREKAGAKIAENFLLGYQDGLDRYEPPGGPDDGQRAYGRENPHLRSWADEILGPRLKGIGKSMSGNVDGHAEDHDPTSNRYLITLTPTEAQRLLAPGGVFLDLAFEGASKYEDSLTSPSEGKRVDLENPSTVDNLLLWASKGYDEDVRTVLDLPKGPQQNPSSGVQKESELWAPIFEILFTAPEGASAQAIQAVSDRNAAWQNSAHQLADVSVSLAGAGKNPLTGPAAEIVKTMVLEPIIENSHPTGYSAADAFVSKQQLTVHYMSGILANAALEKIDFSEAPTLPKAAQDLELPKELFQDGKFTSLEKLKDQERINARQALHDYLYGQLGDWEFDDARAAMKLEALANDADQRSARLRTELRNRTPLGRDE
;
A
#
# COMPACT_ATOMS: atom_id res chain seq x y z
N MET A 1 16.06 34.96 39.92
CA MET A 1 14.87 35.82 39.96
C MET A 1 14.36 36.22 38.58
N ARG A 2 15.18 36.70 37.63
CA ARG A 2 14.69 36.98 36.26
C ARG A 2 14.16 35.73 35.53
N LEU A 3 14.85 34.58 35.59
CA LEU A 3 14.40 33.33 34.94
C LEU A 3 13.02 32.81 35.43
N GLN A 4 12.74 32.88 36.73
CA GLN A 4 11.43 32.49 37.32
C GLN A 4 10.28 33.41 36.89
N ALA A 5 10.57 34.69 36.61
CA ALA A 5 9.60 35.63 36.08
C ALA A 5 9.38 35.46 34.57
N THR A 6 10.40 34.99 33.83
CA THR A 6 10.29 34.70 32.39
C THR A 6 9.54 33.39 32.13
N THR A 7 9.71 32.36 32.97
CA THR A 7 9.00 31.07 32.83
C THR A 7 7.49 31.19 33.08
N MET A 8 7.03 32.04 34.01
CA MET A 8 5.58 32.34 34.15
C MET A 8 4.98 33.13 32.96
N GLY A 9 5.83 33.69 32.09
CA GLY A 9 5.41 34.40 30.89
C GLY A 9 5.11 33.51 29.69
N THR A 10 5.63 32.27 29.66
CA THR A 10 5.49 31.30 28.56
C THR A 10 4.21 30.45 28.73
N ALA A 11 3.76 29.79 27.65
CA ALA A 11 2.61 28.89 27.69
C ALA A 11 2.75 27.78 28.76
N LEU A 12 3.98 27.32 28.99
CA LEU A 12 4.34 26.31 30.00
C LEU A 12 4.11 26.81 31.45
N GLY A 13 4.47 28.06 31.77
CA GLY A 13 4.30 28.60 33.12
C GLY A 13 2.90 29.10 33.46
N ARG A 14 1.96 29.08 32.50
CA ARG A 14 0.54 29.37 32.71
C ARG A 14 -0.35 28.13 32.63
N TRP A 15 0.25 26.96 32.43
CA TRP A 15 -0.45 25.70 32.28
C TRP A 15 -1.13 25.28 33.59
N ASN A 16 -2.44 25.02 33.55
CA ASN A 16 -3.28 24.68 34.69
C ASN A 16 -3.62 23.17 34.77
N GLY A 17 -3.04 22.34 33.89
CA GLY A 17 -3.34 20.91 33.81
C GLY A 17 -4.58 20.53 33.01
N GLU A 18 -5.34 21.50 32.49
CA GLU A 18 -6.63 21.26 31.82
C GLU A 18 -6.56 21.54 30.31
N GLY A 19 -5.80 20.70 29.57
CA GLY A 19 -5.80 20.65 28.10
C GLY A 19 -5.37 21.94 27.37
N VAL A 20 -5.42 21.89 26.03
CA VAL A 20 -5.20 23.06 25.15
C VAL A 20 -6.55 23.55 24.63
N PRO A 21 -6.97 24.79 24.91
CA PRO A 21 -8.27 25.29 24.47
C PRO A 21 -8.45 25.25 22.94
N GLY A 22 -9.43 24.48 22.46
CA GLY A 22 -9.76 24.33 21.03
C GLY A 22 -9.14 23.12 20.34
N TRP A 23 -8.36 22.29 21.04
CA TRP A 23 -7.78 21.06 20.53
C TRP A 23 -8.41 19.85 21.25
N VAL A 24 -8.80 18.84 20.48
CA VAL A 24 -9.36 17.57 20.97
C VAL A 24 -8.79 16.45 20.10
N GLY A 25 -8.38 15.32 20.71
CA GLY A 25 -7.86 14.14 20.01
C GLY A 25 -6.38 13.86 20.27
N GLU A 26 -5.85 12.84 19.59
CA GLU A 26 -4.54 12.23 19.88
C GLU A 26 -3.35 13.20 19.75
N SER A 27 -3.39 14.17 18.83
CA SER A 27 -2.37 15.22 18.73
C SER A 27 -2.36 16.16 19.94
N ALA A 28 -3.51 16.39 20.58
CA ALA A 28 -3.58 17.15 21.82
C ALA A 28 -2.94 16.36 22.98
N ASP A 29 -3.20 15.05 23.06
CA ASP A 29 -2.62 14.17 24.08
C ASP A 29 -1.10 14.05 23.93
N ALA A 30 -0.60 13.86 22.70
CA ALA A 30 0.83 13.83 22.40
C ALA A 30 1.52 15.18 22.73
N TYR A 31 0.87 16.31 22.46
CA TYR A 31 1.35 17.62 22.89
C TYR A 31 1.42 17.73 24.42
N MET A 32 0.40 17.24 25.12
CA MET A 32 0.35 17.24 26.59
C MET A 32 1.44 16.36 27.21
N ASP A 33 1.72 15.20 26.63
CA ASP A 33 2.81 14.33 27.09
C ASP A 33 4.17 14.95 26.82
N SER A 34 4.34 15.64 25.68
CA SER A 34 5.53 16.43 25.39
C SER A 34 5.74 17.55 26.42
N LEU A 35 4.67 18.24 26.86
CA LEU A 35 4.76 19.27 27.90
C LEU A 35 5.13 18.69 29.27
N ARG A 36 4.60 17.53 29.65
CA ARG A 36 4.95 16.84 30.91
C ARG A 36 6.41 16.41 30.91
N HIS A 37 6.89 15.89 29.80
CA HIS A 37 8.29 15.54 29.62
C HIS A 37 9.20 16.77 29.66
N LEU A 38 8.78 17.88 29.04
CA LEU A 38 9.48 19.16 29.07
C LEU A 38 9.55 19.75 30.49
N ASP A 39 8.48 19.64 31.27
CA ASP A 39 8.46 20.05 32.68
C ASP A 39 9.45 19.22 33.51
N GLY A 40 9.54 17.92 33.26
CA GLY A 40 10.55 17.03 33.85
C GLY A 40 11.98 17.46 33.51
N LYS A 41 12.28 17.65 32.22
CA LYS A 41 13.59 18.13 31.73
C LYS A 41 13.93 19.51 32.30
N LEU A 42 12.99 20.47 32.27
CA LEU A 42 13.18 21.84 32.77
C LEU A 42 13.39 21.88 34.28
N THR A 43 12.70 21.03 35.04
CA THR A 43 12.91 20.88 36.50
C THR A 43 14.32 20.37 36.79
N GLY A 44 14.83 19.42 36.00
CA GLY A 44 16.22 18.98 36.07
C GLY A 44 17.22 20.12 35.83
N VAL A 45 17.00 20.93 34.78
CA VAL A 45 17.82 22.11 34.45
C VAL A 45 17.80 23.15 35.58
N LEU A 46 16.61 23.45 36.12
CA LEU A 46 16.46 24.44 37.19
C LEU A 46 17.19 24.02 38.47
N ASN A 47 17.14 22.72 38.81
CA ASN A 47 17.87 22.18 39.95
C ASN A 47 19.40 22.24 39.75
N ALA A 48 19.88 21.87 38.56
CA ALA A 48 21.31 21.93 38.23
C ALA A 48 21.84 23.38 38.24
N MET A 49 21.11 24.34 37.65
CA MET A 49 21.48 25.75 37.69
C MET A 49 21.44 26.35 39.10
N GLY A 50 20.53 25.87 39.95
CA GLY A 50 20.46 26.23 41.36
C GLY A 50 21.76 25.89 42.10
N GLN A 51 22.27 24.67 41.92
CA GLN A 51 23.51 24.20 42.53
C GLN A 51 24.74 24.96 42.01
N VAL A 52 24.84 25.17 40.69
CA VAL A 52 25.95 25.95 40.09
C VAL A 52 25.99 27.37 40.65
N LYS A 53 24.84 28.03 40.79
CA LYS A 53 24.77 29.39 41.34
C LYS A 53 25.30 29.45 42.78
N GLU A 54 24.95 28.50 43.63
CA GLU A 54 25.45 28.45 45.02
C GLU A 54 26.96 28.26 45.07
N GLN A 55 27.50 27.41 44.21
CA GLN A 55 28.95 27.17 44.13
C GLN A 55 29.73 28.38 43.59
N VAL A 56 29.22 29.06 42.56
CA VAL A 56 29.83 30.30 42.04
C VAL A 56 29.82 31.40 43.11
N LEU A 57 28.72 31.53 43.87
CA LEU A 57 28.65 32.51 44.96
C LEU A 57 29.64 32.18 46.09
N GLY A 58 29.79 30.89 46.45
CA GLY A 58 30.79 30.45 47.42
C GLY A 58 32.21 30.78 46.99
N TRP A 59 32.58 30.47 45.73
CA TRP A 59 33.90 30.79 45.20
C TRP A 59 34.16 32.31 45.13
N ILE A 60 33.15 33.12 44.81
CA ILE A 60 33.26 34.59 44.85
C ILE A 60 33.53 35.09 46.28
N GLU A 61 32.88 34.50 47.29
CA GLU A 61 33.12 34.85 48.70
C GLU A 61 34.53 34.47 49.16
N GLU A 62 35.03 33.32 48.72
CA GLU A 62 36.38 32.82 49.02
C GLU A 62 37.46 33.66 48.34
N LEU A 63 37.31 33.93 47.04
CA LEU A 63 38.17 34.84 46.29
C LEU A 63 38.22 36.22 46.94
N LYS A 64 37.06 36.73 47.39
CA LYS A 64 36.95 38.02 48.07
C LYS A 64 37.68 38.00 49.42
N ALA A 65 37.55 36.93 50.20
CA ALA A 65 38.27 36.78 51.46
C ALA A 65 39.79 36.77 51.27
N VAL A 66 40.29 36.06 50.25
CA VAL A 66 41.72 36.03 49.92
C VAL A 66 42.23 37.41 49.50
N ILE A 67 41.51 38.11 48.61
CA ILE A 67 41.90 39.43 48.10
C ILE A 67 41.82 40.51 49.16
N GLU A 68 40.76 40.54 49.97
CA GLU A 68 40.50 41.64 50.90
C GLU A 68 41.19 41.42 52.27
N VAL A 69 41.55 40.19 52.64
CA VAL A 69 42.05 39.88 53.98
C VAL A 69 43.41 39.19 53.96
N GLU A 70 43.60 38.11 53.21
CA GLU A 70 44.79 37.27 53.34
C GLU A 70 46.01 37.83 52.60
N LEU A 71 45.83 38.28 51.36
CA LEU A 71 46.87 38.91 50.55
C LEU A 71 47.41 40.20 51.21
N PRO A 72 46.58 41.13 51.72
CA PRO A 72 47.07 42.29 52.45
C PRO A 72 47.91 41.92 53.69
N LYS A 73 47.51 40.91 54.47
CA LYS A 73 48.29 40.45 55.64
C LYS A 73 49.65 39.87 55.25
N LEU A 74 49.72 39.14 54.13
CA LEU A 74 50.99 38.64 53.59
C LEU A 74 51.88 39.79 53.11
N HIS A 75 51.31 40.82 52.47
CA HIS A 75 52.05 42.02 52.08
C HIS A 75 52.56 42.80 53.31
N GLU A 76 51.74 43.03 54.32
CA GLU A 76 52.15 43.67 55.58
C GLU A 76 53.28 42.88 56.26
N SER A 77 53.18 41.54 56.28
CA SER A 77 54.22 40.68 56.85
C SER A 77 55.52 40.75 56.05
N TRP A 78 55.44 40.82 54.72
CA TRP A 78 56.59 40.99 53.85
C TRP A 78 57.29 42.33 54.07
N ASP A 79 56.52 43.41 54.17
CA ASP A 79 57.03 44.75 54.44
C ASP A 79 57.66 44.83 55.84
N ALA A 80 57.06 44.19 56.85
CA ALA A 80 57.62 44.11 58.20
C ALA A 80 58.99 43.40 58.22
N VAL A 81 59.20 42.36 57.40
CA VAL A 81 60.51 41.69 57.27
C VAL A 81 61.54 42.63 56.63
N ASN A 82 61.14 43.42 55.63
CA ASN A 82 62.02 44.40 54.98
C ASN A 82 62.42 45.53 55.93
N ASP A 83 61.46 46.05 56.70
CA ASP A 83 61.69 47.10 57.69
C ASP A 83 62.58 46.61 58.83
N TRP A 84 62.31 45.42 59.37
CA TRP A 84 63.15 44.78 60.38
C TRP A 84 64.60 44.62 59.89
N ARG A 85 64.78 44.07 58.68
CA ARG A 85 66.09 43.88 58.05
C ARG A 85 66.83 45.21 57.92
N ALA A 86 66.15 46.26 57.45
CA ALA A 86 66.75 47.58 57.29
C ALA A 86 67.19 48.19 58.62
N VAL A 87 66.36 48.08 59.66
CA VAL A 87 66.66 48.58 61.02
C VAL A 87 67.84 47.82 61.62
N GLU A 88 67.87 46.49 61.51
CA GLU A 88 68.91 45.68 62.14
C GLU A 88 70.26 45.83 61.42
N LEU A 89 70.27 45.91 60.08
CA LEU A 89 71.47 46.26 59.32
C LEU A 89 71.99 47.67 59.65
N GLN A 90 71.09 48.62 59.92
CA GLN A 90 71.49 49.96 60.34
C GLN A 90 72.09 49.96 61.75
N ARG A 91 71.53 49.18 62.69
CA ARG A 91 72.13 49.00 64.03
C ARG A 91 73.54 48.42 63.96
N VAL A 92 73.77 47.44 63.09
CA VAL A 92 75.11 46.89 62.85
C VAL A 92 76.05 47.97 62.31
N LYS A 93 75.62 48.80 61.35
CA LYS A 93 76.43 49.93 60.84
C LYS A 93 76.74 50.98 61.91
N ASP A 94 75.77 51.32 62.74
CA ASP A 94 75.94 52.31 63.81
C ASP A 94 76.90 51.79 64.89
N ALA A 95 76.85 50.49 65.23
CA ALA A 95 77.78 49.83 66.13
C ALA A 95 79.22 49.78 65.59
N ILE A 96 79.41 49.62 64.27
CA ILE A 96 80.73 49.77 63.62
C ILE A 96 81.23 51.21 63.78
N ASN A 97 80.40 52.21 63.46
CA ASN A 97 80.77 53.62 63.52
C ASN A 97 81.08 54.09 64.95
N ALA A 98 80.45 53.49 65.95
CA ALA A 98 80.70 53.73 67.37
C ALA A 98 81.94 52.98 67.91
N GLY A 99 82.53 52.05 67.15
CA GLY A 99 83.68 51.24 67.56
C GLY A 99 83.35 50.10 68.53
N GLU A 100 82.07 49.73 68.66
CA GLU A 100 81.61 48.69 69.58
C GLU A 100 81.86 47.26 69.05
N ILE A 101 81.98 47.10 67.73
CA ILE A 101 82.26 45.84 67.03
C ILE A 101 83.24 46.04 65.86
N ASP A 102 84.07 45.04 65.56
CA ASP A 102 84.98 45.06 64.40
C ASP A 102 84.26 44.74 63.08
N TRP A 103 84.80 45.23 61.97
CA TRP A 103 84.21 45.07 60.63
C TRP A 103 84.01 43.60 60.23
N LEU A 104 84.87 42.68 60.67
CA LEU A 104 84.77 41.26 60.33
C LEU A 104 83.60 40.59 61.06
N PHE A 105 83.37 40.95 62.32
CA PHE A 105 82.24 40.48 63.10
C PHE A 105 80.91 41.06 62.60
N ALA A 106 80.93 42.33 62.18
CA ALA A 106 79.77 42.98 61.58
C ALA A 106 79.39 42.38 60.22
N ALA A 107 80.35 41.92 59.42
CA ALA A 107 80.07 41.20 58.17
C ALA A 107 79.33 39.87 58.41
N VAL A 108 79.75 39.10 59.43
CA VAL A 108 79.06 37.86 59.83
C VAL A 108 77.65 38.15 60.34
N LYS A 109 77.48 39.15 61.21
CA LYS A 109 76.18 39.57 61.72
C LYS A 109 75.24 40.09 60.64
N GLY A 110 75.75 40.89 59.70
CA GLY A 110 74.99 41.34 58.53
C GLY A 110 74.53 40.18 57.67
N GLN A 111 75.39 39.17 57.47
CA GLN A 111 75.03 37.98 56.71
C GLN A 111 74.01 37.08 57.43
N GLU A 112 74.06 36.97 58.76
CA GLU A 112 73.03 36.29 59.56
C GLU A 112 71.65 36.96 59.36
N ILE A 113 71.59 38.30 59.40
CA ILE A 113 70.34 39.06 59.18
C ILE A 113 69.81 38.89 57.76
N GLU A 114 70.70 38.92 56.75
CA GLU A 114 70.33 38.68 55.36
C GLU A 114 69.79 37.26 55.13
N ASN A 115 70.40 36.26 55.75
CA ASN A 115 69.95 34.87 55.68
C ASN A 115 68.58 34.70 56.34
N GLU A 116 68.38 35.26 57.55
CA GLU A 116 67.11 35.19 58.27
C GLU A 116 65.98 35.93 57.52
N ALA A 117 66.26 37.11 56.96
CA ALA A 117 65.30 37.81 56.10
C ALA A 117 64.96 36.99 54.84
N THR A 118 65.95 36.34 54.23
CA THR A 118 65.75 35.49 53.05
C THR A 118 64.89 34.27 53.37
N GLU A 119 65.11 33.61 54.52
CA GLU A 119 64.30 32.47 54.98
C GLU A 119 62.84 32.89 55.24
N GLN A 120 62.62 33.99 55.95
CA GLN A 120 61.28 34.51 56.23
C GLN A 120 60.55 34.94 54.94
N GLN A 121 61.26 35.56 54.00
CA GLN A 121 60.73 35.90 52.68
C GLN A 121 60.40 34.66 51.85
N GLN A 122 61.22 33.61 51.89
CA GLN A 122 60.91 32.35 51.21
C GLN A 122 59.67 31.68 51.80
N ASP A 123 59.50 31.69 53.12
CA ASP A 123 58.30 31.17 53.78
C ASP A 123 57.03 31.94 53.38
N LEU A 124 57.10 33.28 53.32
CA LEU A 124 55.98 34.12 52.87
C LEU A 124 55.63 33.92 51.38
N LYS A 125 56.64 33.76 50.52
CA LYS A 125 56.43 33.43 49.10
C LYS A 125 55.77 32.07 48.91
N ARG A 126 56.17 31.06 49.69
CA ARG A 126 55.52 29.75 49.68
C ARG A 126 54.05 29.85 50.09
N LYS A 127 53.74 30.54 51.19
CA LYS A 127 52.35 30.76 51.63
C LYS A 127 51.50 31.49 50.59
N TYR A 128 52.08 32.47 49.89
CA TYR A 128 51.42 33.15 48.79
C TYR A 128 51.13 32.22 47.61
N GLN A 129 52.08 31.34 47.25
CA GLN A 129 51.89 30.35 46.18
C GLN A 129 50.83 29.30 46.54
N GLU A 130 50.86 28.79 47.78
CA GLU A 130 49.87 27.84 48.30
C GLU A 130 48.45 28.42 48.24
N LEU A 131 48.29 29.71 48.53
CA LEU A 131 47.01 30.43 48.40
C LEU A 131 46.50 30.53 46.96
N LEU A 132 47.39 30.80 46.00
CA LEU A 132 47.03 30.86 44.58
C LEU A 132 46.68 29.47 44.02
N GLU A 133 47.42 28.43 44.41
CA GLU A 133 47.12 27.05 43.99
C GLU A 133 45.79 26.56 44.56
N ALA A 134 45.43 26.91 45.79
CA ALA A 134 44.13 26.58 46.37
C ALA A 134 42.97 27.21 45.59
N LEU A 135 43.06 28.51 45.27
CA LEU A 135 42.06 29.21 44.46
C LEU A 135 41.92 28.63 43.04
N ASP A 136 43.03 28.20 42.43
CA ASP A 136 43.05 27.60 41.10
C ASP A 136 42.41 26.21 41.10
N GLN A 137 42.67 25.39 42.14
CA GLN A 137 42.01 24.09 42.32
C GLN A 137 40.50 24.23 42.53
N GLU A 138 40.05 25.24 43.28
CA GLU A 138 38.62 25.55 43.43
C GLU A 138 37.98 26.06 42.14
N ALA A 139 38.68 26.90 41.39
CA ALA A 139 38.20 27.36 40.08
C ALA A 139 38.08 26.18 39.09
N LEU A 140 39.02 25.25 39.11
CA LEU A 140 38.98 24.02 38.31
C LEU A 140 37.81 23.12 38.73
N ALA A 141 37.60 22.94 40.03
CA ALA A 141 36.47 22.15 40.56
C ALA A 141 35.12 22.79 40.18
N LEU A 142 35.01 24.12 40.27
CA LEU A 142 33.84 24.87 39.84
C LEU A 142 33.58 24.71 38.34
N ALA A 143 34.62 24.80 37.51
CA ALA A 143 34.51 24.58 36.07
C ALA A 143 34.04 23.15 35.75
N GLY A 144 34.55 22.15 36.48
CA GLY A 144 34.11 20.76 36.37
C GLY A 144 32.63 20.58 36.74
N ASN A 145 32.17 21.23 37.81
CA ASN A 145 30.76 21.16 38.23
C ASN A 145 29.82 21.87 37.26
N VAL A 146 30.25 22.99 36.65
CA VAL A 146 29.51 23.69 35.59
C VAL A 146 29.37 22.81 34.35
N ALA A 147 30.45 22.12 33.95
CA ALA A 147 30.43 21.18 32.84
C ALA A 147 29.51 19.98 33.11
N ALA A 148 29.62 19.36 34.28
CA ALA A 148 28.75 18.25 34.69
C ALA A 148 27.27 18.67 34.76
N ALA A 149 26.98 19.90 35.22
CA ALA A 149 25.63 20.43 35.25
C ALA A 149 25.06 20.62 33.84
N ARG A 150 25.87 21.07 32.87
CA ARG A 150 25.49 21.16 31.45
C ARG A 150 25.20 19.78 30.87
N ASP A 151 26.08 18.82 31.14
CA ASP A 151 26.01 17.46 30.59
C ASP A 151 24.76 16.68 31.06
N LEU A 152 24.10 17.11 32.15
CA LEU A 152 22.82 16.55 32.60
C LEU A 152 21.65 16.79 31.64
N PHE A 153 21.73 17.80 30.77
CA PHE A 153 20.62 18.18 29.89
C PHE A 153 21.00 18.44 28.43
N LEU A 154 22.30 18.50 28.12
CA LEU A 154 22.81 18.57 26.76
C LEU A 154 24.04 17.66 26.63
N PRO A 155 24.10 16.76 25.63
CA PRO A 155 25.30 16.00 25.33
C PRO A 155 26.53 16.91 25.15
N PRO A 156 27.75 16.45 25.52
CA PRO A 156 28.94 17.28 25.51
C PRO A 156 29.29 17.88 24.14
N ASP A 157 28.89 17.18 23.08
CA ASP A 157 29.15 17.49 21.67
C ASP A 157 28.03 18.30 21.02
N THR A 158 27.00 18.70 21.79
CA THR A 158 25.93 19.57 21.29
C THR A 158 26.51 20.95 20.98
N GLY A 159 26.29 21.42 19.76
CA GLY A 159 26.75 22.74 19.32
C GLY A 159 26.12 23.91 20.10
N HIS A 160 26.48 25.14 19.73
CA HIS A 160 26.12 26.34 20.47
C HIS A 160 24.89 27.08 19.90
N SER A 161 24.36 26.65 18.75
CA SER A 161 23.17 27.26 18.18
C SER A 161 21.90 26.88 18.95
N ARG A 162 20.90 27.75 18.89
CA ARG A 162 19.59 27.47 19.50
C ARG A 162 18.95 26.23 18.86
N GLU A 163 19.18 26.02 17.57
CA GLU A 163 18.70 24.86 16.81
C GLU A 163 19.35 23.56 17.28
N GLU A 164 20.68 23.49 17.41
CA GLU A 164 21.38 22.27 17.86
C GLU A 164 20.99 21.89 19.29
N ILE A 165 20.86 22.89 20.16
CA ILE A 165 20.40 22.71 21.54
C ILE A 165 18.96 22.20 21.57
N ALA A 166 18.09 22.75 20.72
CA ALA A 166 16.71 22.35 20.66
C ALA A 166 16.54 20.93 20.09
N ALA A 167 17.22 20.60 18.98
CA ALA A 167 17.23 19.26 18.40
C ALA A 167 17.61 18.20 19.44
N ASN A 168 18.69 18.41 20.19
CA ASN A 168 19.11 17.46 21.25
C ASN A 168 18.13 17.40 22.43
N LEU A 169 17.44 18.50 22.74
CA LEU A 169 16.47 18.52 23.84
C LEU A 169 15.16 17.79 23.47
N PHE A 170 14.85 17.64 22.18
CA PHE A 170 13.61 17.07 21.67
C PHE A 170 13.79 15.87 20.74
N ASP A 171 14.97 15.26 20.66
CA ASP A 171 15.25 14.05 19.87
C ASP A 171 14.61 12.80 20.50
N ASP A 172 13.28 12.79 20.61
CA ASP A 172 12.48 11.76 21.28
C ASP A 172 11.20 11.40 20.52
N ASN A 173 11.14 11.74 19.23
CA ASN A 173 9.97 11.59 18.37
C ASN A 173 8.72 12.34 18.88
N SER A 174 8.90 13.35 19.75
CA SER A 174 7.80 14.06 20.38
C SER A 174 7.10 15.04 19.43
N PHE A 175 5.93 15.49 19.84
CA PHE A 175 5.19 16.51 19.12
C PHE A 175 5.98 17.83 19.01
N LEU A 176 6.77 18.18 20.04
CA LEU A 176 7.60 19.39 20.04
C LEU A 176 8.75 19.31 19.05
N GLU A 177 9.33 18.12 18.86
CA GLU A 177 10.33 17.88 17.82
C GLU A 177 9.74 18.11 16.43
N GLY A 178 8.55 17.55 16.15
CA GLY A 178 7.86 17.78 14.88
C GLY A 178 7.54 19.26 14.63
N GLN A 179 7.13 20.01 15.66
CA GLN A 179 6.98 21.48 15.53
C GLN A 179 8.30 22.19 15.21
N GLN A 180 9.42 21.71 15.74
CA GLN A 180 10.73 22.28 15.43
C GLN A 180 11.20 21.94 14.02
N LYS A 181 11.02 20.70 13.58
CA LYS A 181 11.26 20.29 12.19
C LYS A 181 10.45 21.16 11.23
N TRP A 182 9.18 21.43 11.53
CA TRP A 182 8.36 22.37 10.77
C TRP A 182 8.94 23.80 10.73
N GLU A 183 9.37 24.36 11.86
CA GLU A 183 9.97 25.70 11.88
C GLU A 183 11.36 25.78 11.21
N GLN A 184 12.10 24.67 11.16
CA GLN A 184 13.35 24.56 10.39
C GLN A 184 13.04 24.47 8.89
N ALA A 185 12.11 23.61 8.50
CA ALA A 185 11.61 23.48 7.13
C ALA A 185 11.15 24.83 6.58
N ARG A 186 10.36 25.60 7.34
CA ARG A 186 9.91 26.95 6.95
C ARG A 186 11.04 27.95 6.75
N ARG A 187 12.16 27.80 7.47
CA ARG A 187 13.34 28.66 7.29
C ARG A 187 14.17 28.27 6.08
N ARG A 188 14.21 26.98 5.75
CA ARG A 188 14.93 26.42 4.59
C ARG A 188 14.16 26.61 3.27
N ALA A 189 12.83 26.53 3.33
CA ALA A 189 11.97 26.53 2.16
C ALA A 189 12.19 27.70 1.18
N PRO A 190 12.39 28.97 1.62
CA PRO A 190 12.62 30.08 0.69
C PRO A 190 13.85 29.90 -0.20
N GLU A 191 14.96 29.37 0.33
CA GLU A 191 16.20 29.16 -0.43
C GLU A 191 15.99 28.06 -1.49
N ILE A 192 15.33 26.96 -1.11
CA ILE A 192 15.02 25.86 -2.04
C ILE A 192 14.05 26.34 -3.13
N ALA A 193 12.99 27.04 -2.75
CA ALA A 193 11.98 27.58 -3.67
C ALA A 193 12.60 28.55 -4.67
N GLU A 194 13.51 29.43 -4.24
CA GLU A 194 14.21 30.37 -5.13
C GLU A 194 15.02 29.63 -6.21
N HIS A 195 15.72 28.55 -5.86
CA HIS A 195 16.45 27.74 -6.83
C HIS A 195 15.53 26.99 -7.79
N LEU A 196 14.43 26.41 -7.30
CA LEU A 196 13.45 25.72 -8.14
C LEU A 196 12.72 26.69 -9.09
N GLU A 197 12.40 27.90 -8.63
CA GLU A 197 11.72 28.93 -9.44
C GLU A 197 12.63 29.53 -10.52
N ASN A 198 13.93 29.62 -10.26
CA ASN A 198 14.91 30.26 -11.14
C ASN A 198 15.86 29.28 -11.83
N GLY A 199 15.45 28.02 -12.04
CA GLY A 199 16.21 27.07 -12.88
C GLY A 199 17.62 26.77 -12.37
N LEU A 200 17.78 26.68 -11.04
CA LEU A 200 19.05 26.47 -10.36
C LEU A 200 20.07 27.61 -10.56
N GLU A 201 19.60 28.84 -10.79
CA GLU A 201 20.43 30.03 -10.66
C GLU A 201 21.04 30.10 -9.25
N GLY A 202 22.33 30.48 -9.17
CA GLY A 202 23.07 30.54 -7.91
C GLY A 202 23.68 29.22 -7.42
N ILE A 203 23.31 28.06 -8.00
CA ILE A 203 23.99 26.79 -7.72
C ILE A 203 25.33 26.74 -8.46
N GLU A 204 26.39 26.31 -7.76
CA GLU A 204 27.72 26.12 -8.33
C GLU A 204 27.69 25.08 -9.45
N GLY A 205 28.41 25.32 -10.54
CA GLY A 205 28.47 24.43 -11.71
C GLY A 205 28.51 25.20 -13.02
N ASN A 206 29.31 24.72 -13.97
CA ASN A 206 29.46 25.31 -15.30
C ASN A 206 28.44 24.74 -16.30
N THR A 207 27.91 23.55 -16.04
CA THR A 207 26.88 22.90 -16.87
C THR A 207 25.59 22.73 -16.08
N LYS A 208 24.46 22.57 -16.79
CA LYS A 208 23.16 22.24 -16.16
C LYS A 208 23.21 20.91 -15.40
N GLU A 209 24.00 19.97 -15.90
CA GLU A 209 24.24 18.67 -15.25
C GLU A 209 24.98 18.83 -13.91
N GLU A 210 26.08 19.59 -13.88
CA GLU A 210 26.82 19.88 -12.64
C GLU A 210 25.93 20.62 -11.64
N LYS A 211 25.11 21.57 -12.10
CA LYS A 211 24.15 22.29 -11.25
C LYS A 211 23.08 21.38 -10.68
N ALA A 212 22.53 20.46 -11.48
CA ALA A 212 21.56 19.48 -11.01
C ALA A 212 22.18 18.62 -9.90
N LEU A 213 23.39 18.08 -10.12
CA LEU A 213 24.09 17.26 -9.12
C LEU A 213 24.39 18.04 -7.84
N ASN A 214 24.88 19.28 -7.94
CA ASN A 214 25.20 20.10 -6.77
C ASN A 214 23.94 20.53 -6.01
N PHE A 215 22.84 20.81 -6.71
CA PHE A 215 21.54 21.08 -6.09
C PHE A 215 21.04 19.84 -5.33
N LEU A 216 21.07 18.66 -5.95
CA LEU A 216 20.65 17.42 -5.30
C LEU A 216 21.56 17.04 -4.12
N ALA A 217 22.86 17.28 -4.22
CA ALA A 217 23.79 17.06 -3.12
C ALA A 217 23.49 17.98 -1.92
N LYS A 218 23.02 19.21 -2.16
CA LYS A 218 22.71 20.18 -1.10
C LYS A 218 21.29 20.06 -0.54
N TYR A 219 20.29 19.79 -1.38
CA TYR A 219 18.86 19.84 -1.02
C TYR A 219 18.08 18.57 -1.38
N GLY A 220 18.70 17.56 -1.98
CA GLY A 220 17.99 16.34 -2.40
C GLY A 220 17.30 15.62 -1.24
N ALA A 221 17.93 15.59 -0.05
CA ALA A 221 17.31 15.04 1.15
C ALA A 221 16.14 15.88 1.68
N ASP A 222 16.19 17.21 1.48
CA ASP A 222 15.14 18.15 1.89
C ASP A 222 13.89 18.00 1.01
N LEU A 223 14.05 17.61 -0.26
CA LEU A 223 12.92 17.34 -1.17
C LEU A 223 12.15 16.06 -0.82
N GLU A 224 12.74 15.19 0.00
CA GLU A 224 12.14 13.94 0.46
C GLU A 224 11.63 14.02 1.90
N ASP A 225 11.89 15.12 2.58
CA ASP A 225 11.39 15.40 3.93
C ASP A 225 9.95 15.95 3.81
N PRO A 226 8.93 15.30 4.40
CA PRO A 226 7.54 15.75 4.32
C PRO A 226 7.34 17.16 4.92
N TYR A 227 8.13 17.57 5.91
CA TYR A 227 8.06 18.93 6.47
C TYR A 227 8.53 19.96 5.45
N THR A 228 9.73 19.76 4.88
CA THR A 228 10.33 20.70 3.93
C THR A 228 9.59 20.72 2.59
N ALA A 229 9.18 19.57 2.06
CA ALA A 229 8.35 19.51 0.85
C ALA A 229 7.03 20.29 1.03
N THR A 230 6.35 20.12 2.16
CA THR A 230 5.12 20.86 2.46
C THR A 230 5.36 22.37 2.61
N ALA A 231 6.50 22.79 3.18
CA ALA A 231 6.81 24.21 3.30
C ALA A 231 7.18 24.85 1.95
N VAL A 232 8.00 24.18 1.14
CA VAL A 232 8.42 24.65 -0.20
C VAL A 232 7.22 24.79 -1.14
N SER A 233 6.25 23.87 -1.07
CA SER A 233 5.05 23.89 -1.93
C SER A 233 4.18 25.14 -1.76
N THR A 234 4.34 25.87 -0.65
CA THR A 234 3.64 27.14 -0.41
C THR A 234 4.26 28.33 -1.13
N LEU A 235 5.48 28.18 -1.64
CA LEU A 235 6.29 29.25 -2.23
C LEU A 235 6.48 29.08 -3.74
N VAL A 236 6.54 27.85 -4.24
CA VAL A 236 6.73 27.55 -5.66
C VAL A 236 5.55 26.74 -6.22
N PRO A 237 4.89 27.19 -7.30
CA PRO A 237 3.79 26.45 -7.90
C PRO A 237 4.31 25.32 -8.82
N PRO A 238 3.54 24.23 -8.99
CA PRO A 238 4.01 23.02 -9.68
C PRO A 238 4.29 23.20 -11.17
N ASP A 239 3.52 24.04 -11.87
CA ASP A 239 3.77 24.41 -13.27
C ASP A 239 5.16 25.04 -13.43
N ARG A 240 5.56 25.91 -12.50
CA ARG A 240 6.88 26.52 -12.52
C ARG A 240 7.99 25.49 -12.26
N VAL A 241 7.80 24.58 -11.32
CA VAL A 241 8.75 23.48 -11.04
C VAL A 241 8.94 22.62 -12.28
N VAL A 242 7.85 22.22 -12.94
CA VAL A 242 7.90 21.41 -14.16
C VAL A 242 8.56 22.19 -15.30
N GLN A 243 8.20 23.45 -15.50
CA GLN A 243 8.82 24.30 -16.52
C GLN A 243 10.35 24.38 -16.33
N GLN A 244 10.81 24.65 -15.11
CA GLN A 244 12.24 24.74 -14.81
C GLN A 244 12.94 23.38 -14.90
N THR A 245 12.25 22.29 -14.59
CA THR A 245 12.76 20.92 -14.81
C THR A 245 12.96 20.64 -16.30
N MET A 246 11.99 21.00 -17.14
CA MET A 246 12.08 20.84 -18.61
C MET A 246 13.20 21.71 -19.19
N ASP A 247 13.32 22.96 -18.74
CA ASP A 247 14.40 23.86 -19.13
C ASP A 247 15.76 23.30 -18.68
N LEU A 248 15.87 22.74 -17.48
CA LEU A 248 17.12 22.16 -16.97
C LEU A 248 17.58 20.98 -17.83
N LEU A 249 16.65 20.13 -18.27
CA LEU A 249 16.94 18.91 -19.01
C LEU A 249 17.26 19.12 -20.50
N ASP A 250 17.19 20.35 -21.03
CA ASP A 250 17.43 20.64 -22.46
C ASP A 250 18.83 20.22 -22.96
N SER A 251 19.82 20.23 -22.05
CA SER A 251 21.23 19.96 -22.33
C SER A 251 21.82 18.90 -21.41
N VAL A 252 21.01 18.23 -20.60
CA VAL A 252 21.45 17.14 -19.72
C VAL A 252 21.39 15.84 -20.52
N THR A 253 22.55 15.23 -20.76
CA THR A 253 22.63 14.02 -21.57
C THR A 253 22.85 12.76 -20.77
N ASP A 254 23.34 12.85 -19.52
CA ASP A 254 23.51 11.69 -18.64
C ASP A 254 22.13 11.18 -18.16
N PRO A 255 21.74 9.94 -18.52
CA PRO A 255 20.50 9.34 -18.04
C PRO A 255 20.43 9.23 -16.52
N THR A 256 21.57 9.01 -15.86
CA THR A 256 21.65 8.88 -14.39
C THR A 256 21.25 10.17 -13.71
N VAL A 257 21.77 11.31 -14.20
CA VAL A 257 21.42 12.63 -13.68
C VAL A 257 19.97 12.95 -13.95
N THR A 258 19.48 12.63 -15.16
CA THR A 258 18.07 12.79 -15.52
C THR A 258 17.16 12.05 -14.54
N ARG A 259 17.37 10.75 -14.36
CA ARG A 259 16.54 9.88 -13.49
C ARG A 259 16.58 10.32 -12.04
N THR A 260 17.77 10.59 -11.53
CA THR A 260 17.94 11.01 -10.13
C THR A 260 17.25 12.35 -9.86
N TYR A 261 17.38 13.31 -10.79
CA TYR A 261 16.71 14.61 -10.65
C TYR A 261 15.19 14.48 -10.74
N LEU A 262 14.68 13.77 -11.75
CA LEU A 262 13.24 13.55 -11.92
C LEU A 262 12.62 12.80 -10.72
N ALA A 263 13.31 11.78 -10.20
CA ALA A 263 12.86 11.06 -9.01
C ALA A 263 12.73 12.00 -7.80
N LYS A 264 13.73 12.85 -7.52
CA LYS A 264 13.66 13.79 -6.38
C LYS A 264 12.60 14.87 -6.55
N ILE A 265 12.42 15.40 -7.77
CA ILE A 265 11.35 16.36 -8.06
C ILE A 265 9.97 15.70 -7.95
N GLY A 266 9.79 14.49 -8.47
CA GLY A 266 8.55 13.74 -8.33
C GLY A 266 8.24 13.41 -6.87
N THR A 267 9.22 12.99 -6.07
CA THR A 267 9.04 12.78 -4.62
C THR A 267 8.58 14.04 -3.92
N PHE A 268 9.22 15.18 -4.20
CA PHE A 268 8.78 16.48 -3.69
C PHE A 268 7.33 16.78 -4.07
N MET A 269 6.95 16.60 -5.33
CA MET A 269 5.58 16.87 -5.79
C MET A 269 4.53 15.95 -5.13
N THR A 270 4.87 14.67 -4.94
CA THR A 270 4.01 13.69 -4.26
C THR A 270 3.82 14.07 -2.78
N LEU A 271 4.89 14.34 -2.03
CA LEU A 271 4.80 14.75 -0.62
C LEU A 271 4.10 16.11 -0.46
N ALA A 272 4.40 17.07 -1.34
CA ALA A 272 3.78 18.39 -1.35
C ALA A 272 2.25 18.35 -1.60
N SER A 273 1.76 17.31 -2.26
CA SER A 273 0.33 17.05 -2.48
C SER A 273 -0.29 16.12 -1.42
N GLY A 274 0.43 15.83 -0.33
CA GLY A 274 -0.07 15.05 0.80
C GLY A 274 0.17 13.55 0.71
N GLY A 275 0.99 13.10 -0.24
CA GLY A 275 1.51 11.74 -0.26
C GLY A 275 2.42 11.44 0.92
N VAL A 276 2.73 10.16 1.09
CA VAL A 276 3.55 9.66 2.21
C VAL A 276 4.69 8.80 1.68
N ASN A 277 5.83 8.88 2.36
CA ASN A 277 6.95 7.99 2.12
C ASN A 277 7.11 7.06 3.32
N VAL A 278 6.83 5.78 3.12
CA VAL A 278 6.88 4.76 4.18
C VAL A 278 8.08 3.83 4.05
N SER A 279 9.09 4.26 3.30
CA SER A 279 10.36 3.53 3.22
C SER A 279 10.93 3.30 4.63
N PRO A 280 11.60 2.16 4.90
CA PRO A 280 12.03 1.81 6.26
C PRO A 280 12.91 2.88 6.95
N ASP A 281 13.65 3.68 6.19
CA ASP A 281 14.49 4.76 6.68
C ASP A 281 13.75 6.09 6.90
N ARG A 282 12.52 6.24 6.38
CA ARG A 282 11.68 7.45 6.49
C ARG A 282 10.42 7.27 7.33
N GLN A 283 10.03 6.02 7.60
CA GLN A 283 8.79 5.67 8.27
C GLN A 283 8.57 6.44 9.59
N ALA A 284 9.59 6.53 10.44
CA ALA A 284 9.49 7.24 11.72
C ALA A 284 9.28 8.77 11.55
N GLU A 285 9.97 9.37 10.58
CA GLU A 285 9.83 10.79 10.25
C GLU A 285 8.44 11.09 9.66
N GLN A 286 7.95 10.21 8.78
CA GLN A 286 6.62 10.29 8.20
C GLN A 286 5.51 10.12 9.24
N GLU A 287 5.64 9.15 10.15
CA GLU A 287 4.71 8.95 11.27
C GLU A 287 4.64 10.21 12.15
N GLN A 288 5.80 10.76 12.50
CA GLN A 288 5.88 11.99 13.29
C GLN A 288 5.21 13.17 12.58
N PHE A 289 5.45 13.32 11.27
CA PHE A 289 4.81 14.36 10.47
C PHE A 289 3.28 14.25 10.51
N LEU A 290 2.73 13.03 10.31
CA LEU A 290 1.29 12.80 10.37
C LEU A 290 0.71 13.10 11.76
N LEU A 291 1.43 12.79 12.84
CA LEU A 291 1.02 13.12 14.21
C LEU A 291 0.87 14.64 14.43
N VAL A 292 1.81 15.44 13.91
CA VAL A 292 1.84 16.89 14.16
C VAL A 292 1.07 17.70 13.10
N ALA A 293 0.91 17.20 11.88
CA ALA A 293 0.31 17.92 10.76
C ALA A 293 -1.06 18.57 11.06
N PRO A 294 -2.02 17.94 11.77
CA PRO A 294 -3.30 18.58 12.11
C PRO A 294 -3.17 19.87 12.92
N ALA A 295 -2.06 20.02 13.64
CA ALA A 295 -1.76 21.12 14.51
C ALA A 295 -0.82 22.17 13.91
N LEU A 296 -0.16 21.85 12.80
CA LEU A 296 0.68 22.78 12.08
C LEU A 296 -0.20 23.70 11.23
N ALA A 297 0.11 25.00 11.27
CA ALA A 297 -0.58 26.00 10.45
C ALA A 297 0.42 26.95 9.80
N GLN A 298 0.13 27.35 8.56
CA GLN A 298 0.83 28.40 7.84
C GLN A 298 -0.17 29.42 7.32
N ASP A 299 0.01 30.70 7.66
CA ASP A 299 -0.90 31.78 7.28
C ASP A 299 -2.38 31.47 7.60
N ALA A 300 -2.62 30.83 8.76
CA ALA A 300 -3.93 30.35 9.21
C ALA A 300 -4.57 29.22 8.37
N ARG A 301 -3.80 28.55 7.49
CA ARG A 301 -4.19 27.33 6.77
C ARG A 301 -3.59 26.10 7.45
N SER A 302 -4.38 25.04 7.59
CA SER A 302 -3.90 23.73 8.06
C SER A 302 -3.03 23.06 7.00
N VAL A 303 -2.16 22.13 7.40
CA VAL A 303 -1.35 21.32 6.46
C VAL A 303 -2.22 20.61 5.43
N ALA A 304 -3.35 20.03 5.83
CA ALA A 304 -4.30 19.42 4.89
C ALA A 304 -4.78 20.41 3.81
N ALA A 305 -5.05 21.66 4.18
CA ALA A 305 -5.41 22.69 3.20
C ALA A 305 -4.23 23.10 2.30
N LEU A 306 -2.98 23.03 2.79
CA LEU A 306 -1.79 23.26 1.95
C LEU A 306 -1.65 22.15 0.91
N HIS A 307 -1.75 20.88 1.31
CA HIS A 307 -1.72 19.72 0.41
C HIS A 307 -2.82 19.80 -0.65
N GLN A 308 -4.06 20.11 -0.24
CA GLN A 308 -5.17 20.30 -1.18
C GLN A 308 -4.91 21.42 -2.19
N ASN A 309 -4.38 22.57 -1.72
CA ASN A 309 -4.08 23.69 -2.61
C ASN A 309 -3.01 23.32 -3.64
N TYR A 310 -1.99 22.57 -3.23
CA TYR A 310 -0.93 22.13 -4.13
C TYR A 310 -1.45 21.06 -5.11
N ALA A 311 -2.21 20.07 -4.66
CA ALA A 311 -2.87 19.08 -5.52
C ALA A 311 -3.79 19.73 -6.57
N ASN A 312 -4.53 20.77 -6.18
CA ASN A 312 -5.33 21.58 -7.11
C ASN A 312 -4.46 22.32 -8.13
N ALA A 313 -3.31 22.82 -7.71
CA ALA A 313 -2.36 23.48 -8.60
C ALA A 313 -1.73 22.50 -9.58
N ILE A 314 -1.38 21.28 -9.14
CA ILE A 314 -0.92 20.19 -10.03
C ILE A 314 -2.00 19.88 -11.06
N THR A 315 -3.24 19.72 -10.62
CA THR A 315 -4.38 19.43 -11.50
C THR A 315 -4.59 20.50 -12.57
N ARG A 316 -4.40 21.78 -12.23
CA ARG A 316 -4.42 22.88 -13.23
C ARG A 316 -3.22 22.83 -14.17
N ALA A 317 -2.03 22.53 -13.66
CA ALA A 317 -0.81 22.45 -14.45
C ALA A 317 -0.84 21.32 -15.50
N LEU A 318 -1.75 20.35 -15.38
CA LEU A 318 -1.98 19.34 -16.42
C LEU A 318 -2.39 19.94 -17.77
N GLU A 319 -3.08 21.09 -17.78
CA GLU A 319 -3.53 21.73 -19.02
C GLU A 319 -2.48 22.64 -19.67
N GLU A 320 -1.34 22.84 -19.02
CA GLU A 320 -0.25 23.67 -19.52
C GLU A 320 0.58 22.94 -20.58
N ASP A 321 1.13 23.69 -21.54
CA ASP A 321 2.01 23.19 -22.58
C ASP A 321 3.47 23.53 -22.26
N PHE A 322 4.33 22.51 -22.15
CA PHE A 322 5.74 22.64 -21.81
C PHE A 322 6.63 22.42 -23.04
N PRO A 323 7.68 23.24 -23.28
CA PRO A 323 8.64 22.99 -24.35
C PRO A 323 9.39 21.67 -24.13
N LEU A 324 9.48 20.82 -25.16
CA LEU A 324 10.26 19.60 -25.06
C LEU A 324 11.76 19.93 -24.90
N PRO A 325 12.50 19.26 -23.98
CA PRO A 325 13.87 19.67 -23.67
C PRO A 325 14.80 19.59 -24.89
N GLN A 326 14.75 18.49 -25.64
CA GLN A 326 15.63 18.26 -26.80
C GLN A 326 15.15 18.92 -28.09
N ASN A 327 13.91 19.46 -28.10
CA ASN A 327 13.38 20.21 -29.23
C ASN A 327 12.34 21.25 -28.76
N PRO A 328 12.79 22.40 -28.23
CA PRO A 328 11.90 23.41 -27.61
C PRO A 328 10.91 24.07 -28.57
N ARG A 329 10.94 23.74 -29.87
CA ARG A 329 9.95 24.19 -30.86
C ARG A 329 8.66 23.37 -30.81
N ILE A 330 8.69 22.22 -30.15
CA ILE A 330 7.55 21.34 -29.93
C ILE A 330 7.17 21.45 -28.45
N THR A 331 5.87 21.56 -28.17
CA THR A 331 5.34 21.50 -26.81
C THR A 331 4.75 20.13 -26.53
N ILE A 332 4.72 19.77 -25.26
CA ILE A 332 4.08 18.59 -24.71
C ILE A 332 3.17 19.02 -23.55
N ARG A 333 1.99 18.41 -23.44
CA ARG A 333 1.02 18.78 -22.41
C ARG A 333 1.42 18.27 -21.02
N GLY A 334 1.05 19.01 -19.98
CA GLY A 334 1.24 18.63 -18.58
C GLY A 334 0.60 17.28 -18.22
N THR A 335 -0.53 16.92 -18.85
CA THR A 335 -1.17 15.59 -18.78
C THR A 335 -0.25 14.44 -19.19
N THR A 336 0.83 14.70 -19.92
CA THR A 336 1.88 13.72 -20.20
C THR A 336 3.08 13.91 -19.26
N VAL A 337 3.60 15.14 -19.13
CA VAL A 337 4.86 15.38 -18.40
C VAL A 337 4.73 15.11 -16.90
N ILE A 338 3.71 15.66 -16.25
CA ILE A 338 3.56 15.57 -14.79
C ILE A 338 3.44 14.12 -14.32
N PRO A 339 2.55 13.29 -14.92
CA PRO A 339 2.50 11.87 -14.58
C PRO A 339 3.84 11.17 -14.74
N GLN A 340 4.57 11.39 -15.85
CA GLN A 340 5.86 10.74 -16.05
C GLN A 340 6.91 11.18 -14.99
N VAL A 341 6.91 12.44 -14.53
CA VAL A 341 7.76 12.90 -13.42
C VAL A 341 7.40 12.19 -12.12
N LEU A 342 6.11 12.10 -11.80
CA LEU A 342 5.62 11.39 -10.61
C LEU A 342 5.96 9.89 -10.66
N GLY A 343 5.82 9.26 -11.83
CA GLY A 343 6.15 7.85 -12.02
C GLY A 343 7.64 7.55 -11.93
N GLN A 344 8.54 8.48 -12.30
CA GLN A 344 9.99 8.30 -12.04
C GLN A 344 10.29 8.27 -10.54
N ALA A 345 9.55 9.03 -9.73
CA ALA A 345 9.67 8.97 -8.28
C ALA A 345 9.13 7.66 -7.71
N ALA A 346 7.96 7.21 -8.17
CA ALA A 346 7.38 5.93 -7.77
C ALA A 346 8.27 4.74 -8.14
N LEU A 347 8.87 4.77 -9.34
CA LEU A 347 9.82 3.75 -9.77
C LEU A 347 11.09 3.73 -8.90
N ALA A 348 11.59 4.90 -8.53
CA ALA A 348 12.79 5.01 -7.69
C ALA A 348 12.52 4.67 -6.23
N ASN A 349 11.29 4.84 -5.76
CA ASN A 349 10.84 4.52 -4.41
C ASN A 349 9.43 3.91 -4.42
N PRO A 350 9.32 2.56 -4.47
CA PRO A 350 8.03 1.86 -4.40
C PRO A 350 7.26 2.09 -3.09
N ASP A 351 7.91 2.58 -2.03
CA ASP A 351 7.26 2.94 -0.77
C ASP A 351 6.74 4.39 -0.73
N LEU A 352 6.79 5.10 -1.86
CA LEU A 352 6.19 6.43 -2.02
C LEU A 352 4.77 6.28 -2.60
N VAL A 353 3.78 6.80 -1.90
CA VAL A 353 2.38 6.74 -2.36
C VAL A 353 1.70 8.10 -2.38
N ALA A 354 0.74 8.26 -3.29
CA ALA A 354 -0.07 9.46 -3.42
C ALA A 354 -1.06 9.60 -2.26
N GLY A 355 -1.25 10.83 -1.79
CA GLY A 355 -2.20 11.14 -0.74
C GLY A 355 -3.63 11.30 -1.28
N PRO A 356 -4.66 11.20 -0.42
CA PRO A 356 -6.05 11.42 -0.80
C PRO A 356 -6.29 12.74 -1.54
N ALA A 357 -5.61 13.82 -1.16
CA ALA A 357 -5.78 15.14 -1.79
C ALA A 357 -5.49 15.14 -3.31
N LEU A 358 -4.56 14.30 -3.79
CA LEU A 358 -4.27 14.14 -5.21
C LEU A 358 -5.23 13.18 -5.91
N LEU A 359 -5.70 12.14 -5.20
CA LEU A 359 -6.56 11.09 -5.74
C LEU A 359 -8.06 11.44 -5.72
N GLU A 360 -8.49 12.36 -4.85
CA GLU A 360 -9.88 12.73 -4.63
C GLU A 360 -10.54 13.34 -5.88
N ALA A 361 -11.78 12.93 -6.13
CA ALA A 361 -12.60 13.49 -7.20
C ALA A 361 -13.06 14.92 -6.86
N GLN A 362 -12.68 15.90 -7.69
CA GLN A 362 -13.05 17.31 -7.50
C GLN A 362 -14.33 17.67 -8.24
N GLY A 363 -15.46 17.15 -7.79
CA GLY A 363 -16.77 17.45 -8.38
C GLY A 363 -16.89 17.00 -9.84
N ALA A 364 -17.91 17.51 -10.54
CA ALA A 364 -18.47 16.86 -11.72
C ALA A 364 -17.48 16.58 -12.87
N HIS A 365 -16.46 17.42 -13.10
CA HIS A 365 -15.51 17.19 -14.20
C HIS A 365 -14.13 17.80 -13.90
N GLY A 366 -13.14 16.98 -13.51
CA GLY A 366 -11.73 17.41 -13.61
C GLY A 366 -10.86 17.22 -12.38
N SER A 367 -10.99 16.08 -11.69
CA SER A 367 -9.94 15.60 -10.79
C SER A 367 -8.62 15.33 -11.55
N PHE A 368 -7.52 15.20 -10.81
CA PHE A 368 -6.20 14.88 -11.37
C PHE A 368 -6.25 13.62 -12.24
N LEU A 369 -6.79 12.53 -11.69
CA LEU A 369 -6.87 11.24 -12.38
C LEU A 369 -7.81 11.27 -13.58
N GLU A 370 -8.98 11.90 -13.46
CA GLU A 370 -9.93 12.03 -14.57
C GLU A 370 -9.33 12.74 -15.78
N ARG A 371 -8.56 13.81 -15.56
CA ARG A 371 -7.92 14.57 -16.66
C ARG A 371 -6.90 13.72 -17.40
N ILE A 372 -6.14 12.90 -16.68
CA ILE A 372 -5.16 11.98 -17.28
C ILE A 372 -5.89 10.91 -18.10
N VAL A 373 -6.96 10.31 -17.56
CA VAL A 373 -7.75 9.29 -18.27
C VAL A 373 -8.48 9.88 -19.49
N ARG A 374 -9.03 11.10 -19.41
CA ARG A 374 -9.63 11.76 -20.58
C ARG A 374 -8.58 12.06 -21.65
N HIS A 375 -7.41 12.51 -21.25
CA HIS A 375 -6.32 12.75 -22.17
C HIS A 375 -5.86 11.46 -22.85
N ASP A 376 -5.80 10.35 -22.10
CA ASP A 376 -5.51 9.02 -22.61
C ASP A 376 -6.52 8.61 -23.70
N ALA A 377 -7.81 8.73 -23.40
CA ALA A 377 -8.88 8.42 -24.34
C ALA A 377 -8.86 9.31 -25.60
N GLN A 378 -8.56 10.61 -25.46
CA GLN A 378 -8.43 11.54 -26.59
C GLN A 378 -7.28 11.14 -27.52
N MET A 379 -6.11 10.80 -26.95
CA MET A 379 -4.96 10.33 -27.72
C MET A 379 -5.28 9.08 -28.53
N ASN A 380 -6.07 8.15 -27.96
CA ASN A 380 -6.50 6.95 -28.66
C ASN A 380 -7.48 7.28 -29.82
N ALA A 381 -8.44 8.17 -29.59
CA ALA A 381 -9.48 8.50 -30.57
C ALA A 381 -9.00 9.36 -31.74
N GLU A 382 -8.15 10.35 -31.49
CA GLU A 382 -7.75 11.36 -32.48
C GLU A 382 -6.37 11.08 -33.10
N GLY A 383 -5.61 10.16 -32.52
CA GLY A 383 -4.20 9.94 -32.85
C GLY A 383 -3.31 11.11 -32.39
N PRO A 384 -1.98 11.01 -32.56
CA PRO A 384 -1.09 12.06 -32.11
C PRO A 384 -1.24 13.31 -32.98
N SER A 385 -1.66 14.43 -32.39
CA SER A 385 -1.46 15.75 -32.98
C SER A 385 0.02 16.19 -32.80
N GLY A 386 0.53 17.12 -33.61
CA GLY A 386 1.97 17.48 -33.63
C GLY A 386 2.60 17.98 -32.31
N THR A 387 1.84 18.06 -31.22
CA THR A 387 2.23 18.42 -29.85
C THR A 387 2.09 17.25 -28.86
N THR A 388 1.94 16.02 -29.35
CA THR A 388 1.70 14.83 -28.52
C THR A 388 2.79 13.80 -28.70
N VAL A 389 3.24 13.23 -27.58
CA VAL A 389 4.23 12.16 -27.56
C VAL A 389 3.46 10.83 -27.57
N PRO A 390 3.75 9.89 -28.50
CA PRO A 390 3.06 8.61 -28.55
C PRO A 390 3.20 7.81 -27.23
N TRP A 391 2.25 6.92 -26.98
CA TRP A 391 2.29 5.96 -25.85
C TRP A 391 3.65 5.27 -25.73
N GLY A 392 4.16 5.13 -24.52
CA GLY A 392 5.42 4.44 -24.25
C GLY A 392 6.68 5.26 -24.54
N HIS A 393 6.57 6.57 -24.80
CA HIS A 393 7.72 7.45 -24.97
C HIS A 393 7.81 8.50 -23.87
N GLY A 394 8.95 8.53 -23.18
CA GLY A 394 9.27 9.57 -22.21
C GLY A 394 9.49 10.92 -22.90
N PHE A 395 9.16 12.03 -22.22
CA PHE A 395 9.48 13.37 -22.72
C PHE A 395 11.00 13.62 -22.84
N HIS A 396 11.82 12.79 -22.18
CA HIS A 396 13.28 12.83 -22.26
C HIS A 396 13.86 11.41 -22.44
N PRO A 397 14.83 11.18 -23.34
CA PRO A 397 15.40 9.84 -23.59
C PRO A 397 16.27 9.30 -22.44
N GLY A 398 16.62 10.16 -21.47
CA GLY A 398 17.35 9.75 -20.28
C GLY A 398 16.47 9.08 -19.20
N MET A 399 15.15 9.06 -19.38
CA MET A 399 14.21 8.45 -18.42
C MET A 399 14.35 6.92 -18.37
N ASP A 400 13.82 6.32 -17.30
CA ASP A 400 13.59 4.87 -17.28
C ASP A 400 12.34 4.47 -18.10
N ASP A 401 12.38 3.26 -18.65
CA ASP A 401 11.23 2.63 -19.29
C ASP A 401 10.18 2.26 -18.21
N GLY A 402 8.89 2.33 -18.53
CA GLY A 402 7.79 2.09 -17.58
C GLY A 402 7.01 3.37 -17.29
N PRO A 403 7.59 4.38 -16.60
CA PRO A 403 6.96 5.68 -16.36
C PRO A 403 6.77 6.55 -17.61
N THR A 404 6.80 5.98 -18.81
CA THR A 404 6.57 6.67 -20.08
C THR A 404 5.10 6.62 -20.50
N ASP A 405 4.29 5.74 -19.90
CA ASP A 405 2.83 5.79 -19.98
C ASP A 405 2.28 6.62 -18.80
N PRO A 406 1.67 7.80 -19.05
CA PRO A 406 1.12 8.66 -18.00
C PRO A 406 0.11 8.01 -17.05
N VAL A 407 -0.74 7.11 -17.54
CA VAL A 407 -1.70 6.41 -16.67
C VAL A 407 -0.94 5.45 -15.78
N HIS A 408 -0.07 4.61 -16.37
CA HIS A 408 0.74 3.66 -15.62
C HIS A 408 1.59 4.36 -14.56
N SER A 409 2.25 5.48 -14.91
CA SER A 409 3.06 6.29 -13.97
C SER A 409 2.33 6.71 -12.70
N VAL A 410 1.04 7.03 -12.81
CA VAL A 410 0.25 7.48 -11.66
C VAL A 410 -0.33 6.32 -10.89
N LEU A 411 -0.67 5.22 -11.57
CA LEU A 411 -1.06 3.98 -10.90
C LEU A 411 0.07 3.48 -9.98
N MET A 412 1.34 3.67 -10.33
CA MET A 412 2.48 3.34 -9.47
C MET A 412 2.47 4.01 -8.09
N LEU A 413 1.78 5.14 -7.94
CA LEU A 413 1.62 5.83 -6.64
C LEU A 413 0.33 5.46 -5.92
N MET A 414 -0.54 4.70 -6.56
CA MET A 414 -1.84 4.31 -6.02
C MET A 414 -1.79 2.96 -5.32
N ASP A 415 -0.76 2.15 -5.55
CA ASP A 415 -0.63 0.83 -4.95
C ASP A 415 -0.31 0.91 -3.44
N ARG A 416 -0.60 -0.16 -2.71
CA ARG A 416 -0.19 -0.28 -1.31
C ARG A 416 1.30 -0.58 -1.24
N PRO A 417 2.09 0.17 -0.46
CA PRO A 417 3.52 -0.05 -0.37
C PRO A 417 3.82 -1.30 0.47
N ASP A 418 4.73 -2.15 -0.02
CA ASP A 418 5.13 -3.41 0.62
C ASP A 418 5.68 -3.23 2.04
N SER A 419 6.28 -2.07 2.35
CA SER A 419 6.78 -1.77 3.69
C SER A 419 5.68 -1.60 4.74
N LEU A 420 4.40 -1.47 4.34
CA LEU A 420 3.26 -1.42 5.26
C LEU A 420 2.71 -2.81 5.59
N GLY A 421 3.23 -3.39 6.66
CA GLY A 421 2.74 -4.63 7.25
C GLY A 421 1.67 -4.44 8.34
N PRO A 422 1.09 -5.53 8.86
CA PRO A 422 0.12 -5.49 9.96
C PRO A 422 0.65 -4.87 11.26
N ASP A 423 1.97 -4.92 11.47
CA ASP A 423 2.66 -4.37 12.65
C ASP A 423 3.13 -2.91 12.45
N SER A 424 2.80 -2.29 11.31
CA SER A 424 3.14 -0.89 11.06
C SER A 424 2.39 0.06 12.01
N PRO A 425 2.93 1.26 12.29
CA PRO A 425 2.27 2.26 13.12
C PRO A 425 0.82 2.55 12.68
N GLU A 426 -0.09 2.60 13.65
CA GLU A 426 -1.54 2.75 13.42
C GLU A 426 -1.88 3.95 12.52
N ARG A 427 -1.22 5.10 12.71
CA ARG A 427 -1.42 6.29 11.87
C ARG A 427 -1.07 6.08 10.40
N LEU A 428 -0.04 5.29 10.12
CA LEU A 428 0.34 4.99 8.73
C LEU A 428 -0.69 4.05 8.11
N LEU A 429 -1.20 3.09 8.88
CA LEU A 429 -2.30 2.21 8.45
C LEU A 429 -3.60 2.99 8.21
N GLU A 430 -3.94 3.94 9.08
CA GLU A 430 -5.11 4.83 8.89
C GLU A 430 -4.96 5.70 7.63
N ASN A 431 -3.77 6.23 7.38
CA ASN A 431 -3.50 7.02 6.17
C ASN A 431 -3.62 6.16 4.89
N ASP A 432 -3.07 4.94 4.92
CA ASP A 432 -3.18 3.97 3.82
C ASP A 432 -4.64 3.55 3.58
N GLN A 433 -5.44 3.36 4.63
CA GLN A 433 -6.88 3.10 4.49
C GLN A 433 -7.61 4.23 3.78
N LEU A 434 -7.29 5.50 4.08
CA LEU A 434 -7.86 6.65 3.37
C LEU A 434 -7.44 6.69 1.90
N ARG A 435 -6.17 6.40 1.60
CA ARG A 435 -5.68 6.25 0.22
C ARG A 435 -6.45 5.14 -0.51
N ALA A 436 -6.50 3.94 0.05
CA ALA A 436 -7.17 2.78 -0.54
C ALA A 436 -8.67 3.04 -0.79
N ALA A 437 -9.36 3.69 0.16
CA ALA A 437 -10.75 4.10 -0.01
C ALA A 437 -10.93 5.09 -1.16
N THR A 438 -10.00 6.03 -1.34
CA THR A 438 -10.03 7.01 -2.42
C THR A 438 -9.76 6.35 -3.77
N ALA A 439 -8.78 5.44 -3.85
CA ALA A 439 -8.49 4.65 -5.05
C ALA A 439 -9.70 3.78 -5.45
N LYS A 440 -10.32 3.08 -4.50
CA LYS A 440 -11.57 2.32 -4.68
C LYS A 440 -12.69 3.23 -5.23
N SER A 441 -12.87 4.41 -4.64
CA SER A 441 -13.89 5.36 -5.11
C SER A 441 -13.64 5.83 -6.55
N PHE A 442 -12.37 6.09 -6.92
CA PHE A 442 -12.02 6.50 -8.28
C PHE A 442 -12.27 5.38 -9.29
N LEU A 443 -11.81 4.16 -9.02
CA LEU A 443 -11.99 3.01 -9.90
C LEU A 443 -13.48 2.65 -10.11
N ALA A 444 -14.29 2.77 -9.04
CA ALA A 444 -15.73 2.57 -9.12
C ALA A 444 -16.51 3.72 -9.80
N SER A 445 -15.87 4.88 -10.05
CA SER A 445 -16.54 6.04 -10.64
C SER A 445 -16.80 5.89 -12.14
N ASP A 446 -17.69 6.72 -12.67
CA ASP A 446 -17.96 6.81 -14.10
C ASP A 446 -17.38 8.10 -14.67
N ILE A 447 -16.84 8.02 -15.88
CA ILE A 447 -16.18 9.13 -16.57
C ILE A 447 -16.80 9.36 -17.95
N VAL A 448 -16.91 10.63 -18.32
CA VAL A 448 -17.25 11.08 -19.68
C VAL A 448 -15.95 11.29 -20.45
N LEU A 449 -15.81 10.59 -21.58
CA LEU A 449 -14.59 10.60 -22.42
C LEU A 449 -14.79 11.33 -23.75
N HIS A 450 -16.01 11.31 -24.30
CA HIS A 450 -16.31 11.84 -25.62
C HIS A 450 -17.63 12.61 -25.60
N ASP A 451 -17.69 13.67 -26.41
CA ASP A 451 -18.92 14.39 -26.72
C ASP A 451 -19.74 13.50 -27.67
N THR A 452 -20.68 12.79 -27.07
CA THR A 452 -21.56 11.84 -27.75
C THR A 452 -22.85 12.47 -28.22
N ASN A 453 -23.21 13.64 -27.66
CA ASN A 453 -24.43 14.35 -27.99
C ASN A 453 -24.22 15.41 -29.10
N GLY A 454 -22.96 15.79 -29.38
CA GLY A 454 -22.52 16.70 -30.43
C GLY A 454 -22.69 18.19 -30.09
N ASP A 455 -22.77 18.58 -28.82
CA ASP A 455 -22.96 19.96 -28.38
C ASP A 455 -21.66 20.75 -28.18
N GLY A 456 -20.51 20.09 -28.31
CA GLY A 456 -19.18 20.66 -28.16
C GLY A 456 -18.72 20.81 -26.70
N THR A 457 -19.44 20.23 -25.74
CA THR A 457 -19.12 20.22 -24.32
C THR A 457 -19.14 18.81 -23.76
N LEU A 458 -18.11 18.44 -22.99
CA LEU A 458 -18.10 17.18 -22.26
C LEU A 458 -18.85 17.36 -20.94
N ASP A 459 -20.06 16.80 -20.84
CA ASP A 459 -20.91 16.97 -19.65
C ASP A 459 -21.72 15.71 -19.30
N ASP A 460 -22.57 15.81 -18.28
CA ASP A 460 -23.39 14.69 -17.79
C ASP A 460 -24.43 14.16 -18.80
N ASN A 461 -24.69 14.87 -19.91
CA ASN A 461 -25.57 14.43 -20.98
C ASN A 461 -24.86 13.47 -21.96
N ASP A 462 -23.56 13.28 -21.82
CA ASP A 462 -22.79 12.35 -22.63
C ASP A 462 -22.78 10.91 -22.08
N ALA A 463 -22.45 9.97 -22.96
CA ALA A 463 -22.27 8.58 -22.57
C ALA A 463 -21.12 8.43 -21.58
N LYS A 464 -21.42 7.80 -20.45
CA LYS A 464 -20.46 7.50 -19.39
C LYS A 464 -19.94 6.08 -19.53
N ILE A 465 -18.68 5.89 -19.16
CA ILE A 465 -18.08 4.57 -18.98
C ILE A 465 -17.44 4.51 -17.59
N ASN A 466 -17.50 3.37 -16.93
CA ASN A 466 -16.78 3.19 -15.68
C ASN A 466 -15.25 3.28 -15.92
N VAL A 467 -14.53 3.89 -14.98
CA VAL A 467 -13.08 4.08 -15.04
C VAL A 467 -12.34 2.75 -15.18
N THR A 468 -12.61 1.75 -14.32
CA THR A 468 -11.99 0.42 -14.42
C THR A 468 -12.21 -0.19 -15.80
N ARG A 469 -13.44 -0.15 -16.33
CA ARG A 469 -13.73 -0.72 -17.66
C ARG A 469 -12.92 -0.06 -18.78
N HIS A 470 -12.80 1.26 -18.74
CA HIS A 470 -11.98 2.00 -19.71
C HIS A 470 -10.50 1.66 -19.56
N LEU A 471 -9.97 1.65 -18.33
CA LEU A 471 -8.56 1.36 -18.09
C LEU A 471 -8.15 -0.03 -18.58
N MET A 472 -9.04 -1.02 -18.44
CA MET A 472 -8.81 -2.39 -18.93
C MET A 472 -8.80 -2.46 -20.45
N GLY A 473 -9.89 -2.10 -21.13
CA GLY A 473 -10.04 -2.38 -22.57
C GLY A 473 -10.12 -1.16 -23.49
N GLY A 474 -10.19 0.05 -22.92
CA GLY A 474 -10.36 1.31 -23.66
C GLY A 474 -9.07 1.94 -24.17
N ARG A 475 -7.93 1.47 -23.65
CA ARG A 475 -6.60 2.05 -23.89
C ARG A 475 -5.81 1.36 -25.01
N THR A 476 -6.40 0.32 -25.60
CA THR A 476 -5.72 -0.52 -26.62
C THR A 476 -5.59 0.23 -27.94
N VAL A 477 -4.42 0.10 -28.59
CA VAL A 477 -4.13 0.70 -29.90
C VAL A 477 -3.62 -0.38 -30.85
N ASN A 478 -4.25 -0.53 -32.02
CA ASN A 478 -3.75 -1.40 -33.08
C ASN A 478 -2.83 -0.59 -34.01
N ASP A 479 -1.65 -1.11 -34.37
CA ASP A 479 -0.72 -0.46 -35.31
C ASP A 479 -1.45 -0.03 -36.60
N SER A 480 -1.38 1.27 -36.92
CA SER A 480 -1.98 1.86 -38.12
C SER A 480 -1.05 1.81 -39.35
N GLY A 481 0.21 1.38 -39.18
CA GLY A 481 1.26 1.41 -40.21
C GLY A 481 1.71 2.84 -40.59
N LEU A 482 1.25 3.88 -39.88
CA LEU A 482 1.57 5.27 -40.19
C LEU A 482 2.94 5.67 -39.61
N PRO A 483 3.87 6.20 -40.42
CA PRO A 483 5.13 6.73 -39.92
C PRO A 483 4.90 8.02 -39.12
N TYR A 484 5.28 8.02 -37.84
CA TYR A 484 5.49 9.24 -37.04
C TYR A 484 6.91 9.78 -37.32
N PRO A 485 7.24 11.07 -37.08
CA PRO A 485 8.49 11.70 -37.54
C PRO A 485 9.82 11.06 -37.11
N SER A 486 9.82 9.98 -36.31
CA SER A 486 11.01 9.21 -35.98
C SER A 486 10.79 7.71 -35.71
N THR A 487 9.54 7.21 -35.62
CA THR A 487 9.23 5.80 -35.33
C THR A 487 7.92 5.36 -36.02
N THR A 488 7.76 4.05 -36.25
CA THR A 488 6.45 3.46 -36.57
C THR A 488 5.64 3.35 -35.29
N TRP A 489 4.37 3.77 -35.32
CA TRP A 489 3.42 3.45 -34.25
C TRP A 489 3.42 1.94 -34.01
N ARG A 490 3.56 1.49 -32.76
CA ARG A 490 3.48 0.07 -32.43
C ARG A 490 2.13 -0.21 -31.79
N SER A 491 1.64 -1.43 -31.97
CA SER A 491 0.48 -1.89 -31.22
C SER A 491 0.74 -1.79 -29.72
N TYR A 492 -0.29 -1.41 -28.98
CA TYR A 492 -0.25 -1.24 -27.54
C TYR A 492 -1.44 -1.95 -26.90
N SER A 493 -1.15 -2.93 -26.05
CA SER A 493 -2.17 -3.75 -25.35
C SER A 493 -2.81 -3.03 -24.16
N GLY A 494 -2.35 -1.82 -23.82
CA GLY A 494 -2.87 -0.99 -22.73
C GLY A 494 -1.99 -0.97 -21.48
N PHE A 495 -1.06 -1.91 -21.31
CA PHE A 495 -0.23 -2.03 -20.10
C PHE A 495 1.25 -2.30 -20.43
N PRO A 496 2.20 -1.49 -19.94
CA PRO A 496 3.62 -1.69 -20.25
C PRO A 496 4.24 -2.87 -19.46
N ASP A 497 3.64 -3.24 -18.33
CA ASP A 497 4.06 -4.28 -17.39
C ASP A 497 3.22 -5.58 -17.55
N GLY A 498 2.46 -5.71 -18.64
CA GLY A 498 1.52 -6.81 -18.83
C GLY A 498 0.31 -6.78 -17.88
N GLY A 499 0.12 -5.68 -17.16
CA GLY A 499 -1.01 -5.41 -16.27
C GLY A 499 -0.83 -5.90 -14.83
N GLU A 500 0.41 -6.11 -14.37
CA GLU A 500 0.71 -6.49 -12.98
C GLU A 500 0.18 -5.45 -12.00
N LEU A 501 0.61 -4.19 -12.16
CA LEU A 501 0.28 -3.14 -11.22
C LEU A 501 -1.22 -2.78 -11.23
N MET A 502 -1.83 -2.78 -12.42
CA MET A 502 -3.27 -2.56 -12.52
C MET A 502 -4.07 -3.73 -11.94
N GLY A 503 -3.58 -4.96 -12.13
CA GLY A 503 -4.20 -6.18 -11.60
C GLY A 503 -4.19 -6.18 -10.08
N GLU A 504 -3.05 -5.89 -9.46
CA GLU A 504 -2.88 -5.79 -8.00
C GLU A 504 -3.78 -4.70 -7.41
N LEU A 505 -3.74 -3.47 -7.95
CA LEU A 505 -4.57 -2.37 -7.48
C LEU A 505 -6.07 -2.68 -7.58
N VAL A 506 -6.50 -3.34 -8.65
CA VAL A 506 -7.91 -3.74 -8.82
C VAL A 506 -8.27 -4.91 -7.93
N ALA A 507 -7.36 -5.85 -7.69
CA ALA A 507 -7.56 -6.91 -6.71
C ALA A 507 -7.80 -6.30 -5.32
N GLU A 508 -6.89 -5.42 -4.84
CA GLU A 508 -7.04 -4.70 -3.57
C GLU A 508 -8.36 -3.91 -3.52
N ALA A 509 -8.63 -3.08 -4.53
CA ALA A 509 -9.80 -2.20 -4.57
C ALA A 509 -11.12 -2.96 -4.79
N SER A 510 -11.08 -4.19 -5.29
CA SER A 510 -12.27 -5.02 -5.43
C SER A 510 -12.49 -5.97 -4.25
N LEU A 511 -11.57 -6.07 -3.29
CA LEU A 511 -11.75 -6.95 -2.13
C LEU A 511 -13.10 -6.68 -1.43
N PRO A 512 -13.85 -7.74 -1.08
CA PRO A 512 -15.05 -7.60 -0.26
C PRO A 512 -14.74 -6.93 1.07
N GLU A 513 -15.64 -6.08 1.54
CA GLU A 513 -15.51 -5.44 2.84
C GLU A 513 -15.57 -6.49 3.95
N SER A 514 -14.59 -6.45 4.87
CA SER A 514 -14.58 -7.32 6.03
C SER A 514 -15.60 -6.83 7.08
N LEU A 515 -16.29 -7.76 7.74
CA LEU A 515 -17.11 -7.49 8.93
C LEU A 515 -16.26 -7.34 10.22
N GLY A 516 -14.93 -7.38 10.09
CA GLY A 516 -13.94 -7.73 11.12
C GLY A 516 -13.74 -6.78 12.30
N SER A 517 -14.41 -5.64 12.38
CA SER A 517 -14.39 -4.77 13.58
C SER A 517 -15.72 -4.77 14.36
N GLY A 518 -16.66 -5.63 13.96
CA GLY A 518 -18.02 -5.66 14.50
C GLY A 518 -19.01 -5.15 13.46
N ARG A 519 -20.22 -5.71 13.49
CA ARG A 519 -21.33 -5.25 12.65
C ARG A 519 -21.48 -3.73 12.81
N PRO A 520 -21.71 -2.98 11.71
CA PRO A 520 -21.92 -1.53 11.80
C PRO A 520 -22.86 -1.17 12.95
N THR A 521 -22.39 -0.28 13.83
CA THR A 521 -23.08 0.01 15.10
C THR A 521 -24.11 1.12 14.95
N THR A 522 -23.98 1.92 13.88
CA THR A 522 -24.91 2.99 13.52
C THR A 522 -25.44 2.82 12.09
N PRO A 523 -26.64 3.37 11.79
CA PRO A 523 -27.17 3.38 10.42
C PRO A 523 -26.27 4.09 9.39
N HIS A 524 -25.44 5.04 9.83
CA HIS A 524 -24.52 5.75 8.94
C HIS A 524 -23.33 4.88 8.58
N GLU A 525 -22.72 4.23 9.58
CA GLU A 525 -21.66 3.23 9.37
C GLU A 525 -22.13 2.08 8.48
N ASP A 526 -23.38 1.63 8.66
CA ASP A 526 -23.97 0.57 7.84
C ASP A 526 -24.10 1.00 6.38
N LYS A 527 -24.57 2.23 6.15
CA LYS A 527 -24.66 2.81 4.82
C LYS A 527 -23.27 2.91 4.16
N ASP A 528 -22.30 3.48 4.86
CA ASP A 528 -20.96 3.69 4.31
C ASP A 528 -20.26 2.35 4.01
N TRP A 529 -20.51 1.33 4.83
CA TRP A 529 -20.05 -0.04 4.58
C TRP A 529 -20.64 -0.60 3.29
N TRP A 530 -21.97 -0.49 3.10
CA TRP A 530 -22.62 -0.98 1.88
C TRP A 530 -22.19 -0.21 0.62
N GLU A 531 -21.93 1.10 0.71
CA GLU A 531 -21.40 1.87 -0.43
C GLU A 531 -20.00 1.39 -0.82
N ARG A 532 -19.14 1.05 0.14
CA ARG A 532 -17.81 0.49 -0.16
C ARG A 532 -17.86 -0.93 -0.72
N GLU A 533 -18.74 -1.78 -0.21
CA GLU A 533 -18.94 -3.14 -0.75
C GLU A 533 -19.49 -3.09 -2.18
N LYS A 534 -20.42 -2.16 -2.44
CA LYS A 534 -20.94 -1.88 -3.79
C LYS A 534 -19.86 -1.41 -4.74
N ALA A 535 -18.99 -0.50 -4.29
CA ALA A 535 -17.87 -0.02 -5.09
C ALA A 535 -16.95 -1.18 -5.49
N GLY A 536 -16.62 -2.08 -4.55
CA GLY A 536 -15.82 -3.27 -4.84
C GLY A 536 -16.46 -4.20 -5.88
N ALA A 537 -17.78 -4.43 -5.80
CA ALA A 537 -18.51 -5.22 -6.80
C ALA A 537 -18.55 -4.54 -8.17
N LYS A 538 -18.77 -3.23 -8.21
CA LYS A 538 -18.76 -2.45 -9.45
C LYS A 538 -17.39 -2.50 -10.13
N ILE A 539 -16.29 -2.44 -9.36
CA ILE A 539 -14.93 -2.58 -9.88
C ILE A 539 -14.73 -3.97 -10.51
N ALA A 540 -15.10 -5.05 -9.82
CA ALA A 540 -14.95 -6.42 -10.33
C ALA A 540 -15.79 -6.67 -11.60
N GLU A 541 -17.03 -6.18 -11.65
CA GLU A 541 -17.88 -6.23 -12.85
C GLU A 541 -17.22 -5.51 -14.03
N ASN A 542 -16.68 -4.31 -13.79
CA ASN A 542 -16.07 -3.51 -14.85
C ASN A 542 -14.67 -3.98 -15.24
N PHE A 543 -13.95 -4.69 -14.35
CA PHE A 543 -12.78 -5.48 -14.72
C PHE A 543 -13.17 -6.55 -15.74
N LEU A 544 -14.19 -7.36 -15.44
CA LEU A 544 -14.67 -8.43 -16.33
C LEU A 544 -15.08 -7.89 -17.72
N LEU A 545 -15.90 -6.84 -17.73
CA LEU A 545 -16.40 -6.22 -18.97
C LEU A 545 -15.28 -5.49 -19.74
N GLY A 546 -14.36 -4.86 -19.03
CA GLY A 546 -13.23 -4.13 -19.61
C GLY A 546 -12.18 -5.06 -20.21
N TYR A 547 -11.88 -6.18 -19.54
CA TYR A 547 -11.01 -7.23 -20.10
C TYR A 547 -11.61 -7.78 -21.40
N GLN A 548 -12.92 -8.05 -21.41
CA GLN A 548 -13.62 -8.46 -22.63
C GLN A 548 -13.57 -7.39 -23.72
N ASP A 549 -13.74 -6.12 -23.38
CA ASP A 549 -13.60 -5.01 -24.33
C ASP A 549 -12.18 -4.98 -24.96
N GLY A 550 -11.13 -5.28 -24.18
CA GLY A 550 -9.75 -5.41 -24.66
C GLY A 550 -9.58 -6.58 -25.62
N LEU A 551 -10.11 -7.76 -25.27
CA LEU A 551 -10.13 -8.94 -26.15
C LEU A 551 -10.85 -8.66 -27.47
N ASP A 552 -11.95 -7.90 -27.45
CA ASP A 552 -12.75 -7.57 -28.63
C ASP A 552 -12.06 -6.55 -29.56
N ARG A 553 -11.29 -5.60 -28.99
CA ARG A 553 -10.73 -4.46 -29.73
C ARG A 553 -9.29 -4.65 -30.19
N TYR A 554 -8.46 -5.34 -29.40
CA TYR A 554 -7.02 -5.42 -29.65
C TYR A 554 -6.66 -6.61 -30.56
N GLU A 555 -6.32 -6.29 -31.79
CA GLU A 555 -5.96 -7.21 -32.87
C GLU A 555 -4.70 -6.68 -33.59
N PRO A 556 -3.51 -6.80 -32.96
CA PRO A 556 -2.27 -6.38 -33.58
C PRO A 556 -1.93 -7.24 -34.82
N PRO A 557 -1.08 -6.74 -35.73
CA PRO A 557 -0.61 -7.52 -36.88
C PRO A 557 -0.03 -8.87 -36.45
N GLY A 558 -0.50 -9.96 -37.05
CA GLY A 558 -0.12 -11.33 -36.70
C GLY A 558 -1.30 -12.20 -36.25
N GLY A 559 -2.41 -11.59 -35.83
CA GLY A 559 -3.64 -12.30 -35.45
C GLY A 559 -3.48 -13.18 -34.19
N PRO A 560 -4.50 -14.01 -33.88
CA PRO A 560 -4.42 -14.97 -32.77
C PRO A 560 -3.27 -15.96 -32.96
N ASP A 561 -2.52 -16.22 -31.90
CA ASP A 561 -1.41 -17.19 -31.89
C ASP A 561 -1.87 -18.43 -31.10
N ASP A 562 -1.83 -19.60 -31.72
CA ASP A 562 -2.38 -20.86 -31.18
C ASP A 562 -3.80 -20.74 -30.60
N GLY A 563 -4.63 -19.88 -31.20
CA GLY A 563 -6.00 -19.64 -30.75
C GLY A 563 -6.15 -18.71 -29.55
N GLN A 564 -5.04 -18.21 -28.99
CA GLN A 564 -5.03 -17.17 -27.96
C GLN A 564 -5.20 -15.79 -28.58
N ARG A 565 -6.03 -14.94 -27.97
CA ARG A 565 -6.12 -13.53 -28.38
C ARG A 565 -4.88 -12.78 -27.93
N ALA A 566 -4.44 -11.82 -28.75
CA ALA A 566 -3.23 -11.06 -28.48
C ALA A 566 -3.30 -10.27 -27.17
N TYR A 567 -4.48 -9.75 -26.82
CA TYR A 567 -4.68 -8.96 -25.61
C TYR A 567 -4.30 -9.73 -24.34
N GLY A 568 -4.86 -10.92 -24.12
CA GLY A 568 -4.54 -11.72 -22.94
C GLY A 568 -3.11 -12.28 -22.95
N ARG A 569 -2.57 -12.58 -24.14
CA ARG A 569 -1.17 -13.04 -24.29
C ARG A 569 -0.17 -11.94 -23.94
N GLU A 570 -0.45 -10.70 -24.31
CA GLU A 570 0.42 -9.53 -24.07
C GLU A 570 0.18 -8.90 -22.69
N ASN A 571 -0.93 -9.24 -22.03
CA ASN A 571 -1.24 -8.88 -20.65
C ASN A 571 -1.35 -10.13 -19.75
N PRO A 572 -0.27 -10.94 -19.60
CA PRO A 572 -0.32 -12.20 -18.86
C PRO A 572 -0.54 -11.99 -17.37
N HIS A 573 0.00 -10.93 -16.77
CA HIS A 573 -0.19 -10.61 -15.36
C HIS A 573 -1.64 -10.23 -15.07
N LEU A 574 -2.25 -9.42 -15.94
CA LEU A 574 -3.68 -9.09 -15.82
C LEU A 574 -4.58 -10.32 -15.89
N ARG A 575 -4.16 -11.35 -16.65
CA ARG A 575 -4.85 -12.64 -16.71
C ARG A 575 -4.77 -13.37 -15.35
N SER A 576 -3.59 -13.40 -14.74
CA SER A 576 -3.34 -14.03 -13.43
C SER A 576 -4.12 -13.38 -12.29
N TRP A 577 -4.31 -12.05 -12.30
CA TRP A 577 -5.09 -11.35 -11.27
C TRP A 577 -6.60 -11.57 -11.37
N ALA A 578 -7.10 -12.15 -12.46
CA ALA A 578 -8.54 -12.30 -12.68
C ALA A 578 -9.21 -13.19 -11.62
N ASP A 579 -8.50 -14.15 -11.04
CA ASP A 579 -9.07 -15.02 -10.01
C ASP A 579 -9.31 -14.29 -8.68
N GLU A 580 -8.39 -13.44 -8.24
CA GLU A 580 -8.50 -12.69 -7.00
C GLU A 580 -9.61 -11.63 -7.09
N ILE A 581 -9.77 -11.03 -8.27
CA ILE A 581 -10.77 -9.99 -8.55
C ILE A 581 -12.19 -10.59 -8.66
N LEU A 582 -12.34 -11.68 -9.42
CA LEU A 582 -13.65 -12.25 -9.76
C LEU A 582 -14.11 -13.33 -8.78
N GLY A 583 -13.18 -14.08 -8.19
CA GLY A 583 -13.42 -15.22 -7.32
C GLY A 583 -14.47 -14.97 -6.23
N PRO A 584 -14.35 -13.89 -5.44
CA PRO A 584 -15.31 -13.59 -4.36
C PRO A 584 -16.76 -13.34 -4.82
N ARG A 585 -17.00 -13.12 -6.13
CA ARG A 585 -18.29 -12.72 -6.72
C ARG A 585 -18.80 -13.68 -7.80
N LEU A 586 -18.22 -14.87 -7.92
CA LEU A 586 -18.60 -15.87 -8.93
C LEU A 586 -20.08 -16.27 -8.88
N LYS A 587 -20.74 -16.23 -7.71
CA LYS A 587 -22.18 -16.46 -7.57
C LYS A 587 -23.01 -15.54 -8.47
N GLY A 588 -22.68 -14.24 -8.47
CA GLY A 588 -23.39 -13.23 -9.26
C GLY A 588 -23.18 -13.42 -10.76
N ILE A 589 -21.95 -13.80 -11.15
CA ILE A 589 -21.62 -14.16 -12.52
C ILE A 589 -22.44 -15.38 -12.94
N GLY A 590 -22.42 -16.49 -12.18
CA GLY A 590 -23.19 -17.70 -12.46
C GLY A 590 -24.69 -17.41 -12.58
N LYS A 591 -25.25 -16.66 -11.64
CA LYS A 591 -26.64 -16.17 -11.69
C LYS A 591 -26.95 -15.42 -12.98
N SER A 592 -26.08 -14.50 -13.39
CA SER A 592 -26.26 -13.71 -14.61
C SER A 592 -26.23 -14.57 -15.88
N MET A 593 -25.45 -15.64 -15.88
CA MET A 593 -25.36 -16.58 -17.01
C MET A 593 -26.62 -17.45 -17.17
N SER A 594 -27.36 -17.72 -16.09
CA SER A 594 -28.63 -18.46 -16.14
C SER A 594 -29.79 -17.70 -16.83
N GLY A 595 -29.58 -16.43 -17.21
CA GLY A 595 -30.60 -15.61 -17.88
C GLY A 595 -31.74 -15.10 -16.98
N ASN A 596 -31.67 -15.37 -15.67
CA ASN A 596 -32.70 -15.01 -14.68
C ASN A 596 -32.52 -13.60 -14.05
N VAL A 597 -31.97 -12.64 -14.79
CA VAL A 597 -31.67 -11.29 -14.27
C VAL A 597 -32.26 -10.19 -15.18
N ASP A 598 -33.13 -9.36 -14.60
CA ASP A 598 -33.70 -8.16 -15.26
C ASP A 598 -32.71 -6.97 -15.15
N GLY A 599 -31.65 -6.96 -15.96
CA GLY A 599 -30.72 -5.84 -16.09
C GLY A 599 -29.72 -5.66 -14.92
N HIS A 600 -29.00 -4.52 -14.90
CA HIS A 600 -28.06 -4.17 -13.82
C HIS A 600 -28.82 -3.73 -12.55
N ALA A 601 -29.53 -4.66 -11.91
CA ALA A 601 -30.16 -4.40 -10.61
C ALA A 601 -29.09 -4.43 -9.51
N GLU A 602 -29.21 -3.55 -8.51
CA GLU A 602 -28.39 -3.57 -7.29
C GLU A 602 -28.76 -4.78 -6.43
N ASP A 603 -28.28 -5.95 -6.85
CA ASP A 603 -28.59 -7.22 -6.24
C ASP A 603 -27.56 -7.55 -5.16
N HIS A 604 -28.06 -7.97 -4.00
CA HIS A 604 -27.24 -8.36 -2.87
C HIS A 604 -27.60 -9.77 -2.45
N ASP A 605 -26.58 -10.54 -2.11
CA ASP A 605 -26.75 -11.86 -1.54
C ASP A 605 -26.89 -11.74 -0.01
N PRO A 606 -28.08 -12.01 0.55
CA PRO A 606 -28.29 -11.91 2.00
C PRO A 606 -27.54 -12.99 2.79
N THR A 607 -27.09 -14.06 2.14
CA THR A 607 -26.33 -15.15 2.78
C THR A 607 -24.88 -14.71 3.02
N SER A 608 -24.23 -14.17 1.97
CA SER A 608 -22.84 -13.74 2.05
C SER A 608 -22.67 -12.26 2.47
N ASN A 609 -23.76 -11.48 2.55
CA ASN A 609 -23.77 -10.02 2.72
C ASN A 609 -22.91 -9.29 1.66
N ARG A 610 -23.00 -9.70 0.40
CA ARG A 610 -22.19 -9.14 -0.70
C ARG A 610 -23.05 -8.59 -1.81
N TYR A 611 -22.55 -7.57 -2.49
CA TYR A 611 -23.11 -7.18 -3.79
C TYR A 611 -22.71 -8.20 -4.86
N LEU A 612 -23.66 -8.56 -5.71
CA LEU A 612 -23.47 -9.49 -6.82
C LEU A 612 -23.09 -8.73 -8.10
N ILE A 613 -22.28 -9.37 -8.94
CA ILE A 613 -22.08 -8.92 -10.32
C ILE A 613 -23.35 -9.23 -11.11
N THR A 614 -23.90 -8.24 -11.81
CA THR A 614 -25.12 -8.40 -12.61
C THR A 614 -24.87 -8.03 -14.06
N LEU A 615 -25.05 -8.99 -14.97
CA LEU A 615 -24.76 -8.81 -16.39
C LEU A 615 -26.04 -8.84 -17.22
N THR A 616 -26.10 -8.02 -18.27
CA THR A 616 -27.17 -8.15 -19.27
C THR A 616 -27.02 -9.45 -20.06
N PRO A 617 -28.10 -9.98 -20.66
CA PRO A 617 -28.01 -11.19 -21.50
C PRO A 617 -27.01 -11.05 -22.66
N THR A 618 -26.85 -9.85 -23.21
CA THR A 618 -25.87 -9.57 -24.28
C THR A 618 -24.44 -9.65 -23.76
N GLU A 619 -24.17 -9.10 -22.58
CA GLU A 619 -22.84 -9.17 -21.96
C GLU A 619 -22.49 -10.60 -21.58
N ALA A 620 -23.41 -11.32 -20.94
CA ALA A 620 -23.24 -12.75 -20.63
C ALA A 620 -22.88 -13.55 -21.89
N GLN A 621 -23.64 -13.40 -22.98
CA GLN A 621 -23.34 -14.08 -24.26
C GLN A 621 -21.97 -13.71 -24.83
N ARG A 622 -21.53 -12.46 -24.69
CA ARG A 622 -20.23 -12.00 -25.18
C ARG A 622 -19.08 -12.65 -24.42
N LEU A 623 -19.20 -12.75 -23.09
CA LEU A 623 -18.20 -13.38 -22.22
C LEU A 623 -18.08 -14.90 -22.45
N LEU A 624 -19.16 -15.55 -22.91
CA LEU A 624 -19.22 -16.98 -23.22
C LEU A 624 -18.77 -17.35 -24.64
N ALA A 625 -18.55 -16.38 -25.51
CA ALA A 625 -18.21 -16.65 -26.91
C ALA A 625 -16.81 -17.27 -27.06
N PRO A 626 -16.45 -17.84 -28.22
CA PRO A 626 -15.09 -18.31 -28.52
C PRO A 626 -13.97 -17.26 -28.43
N GLY A 627 -14.32 -15.98 -28.30
CA GLY A 627 -13.37 -14.90 -28.00
C GLY A 627 -13.54 -14.32 -26.60
N GLY A 628 -14.24 -15.04 -25.73
CA GLY A 628 -14.64 -14.59 -24.41
C GLY A 628 -13.54 -14.72 -23.37
N VAL A 629 -13.63 -13.91 -22.32
CA VAL A 629 -12.67 -13.87 -21.22
C VAL A 629 -12.42 -15.22 -20.58
N PHE A 630 -13.45 -16.02 -20.27
CA PHE A 630 -13.26 -17.31 -19.60
C PHE A 630 -12.45 -18.32 -20.43
N LEU A 631 -12.57 -18.24 -21.76
CA LEU A 631 -11.73 -19.05 -22.65
C LEU A 631 -10.29 -18.53 -22.70
N ASP A 632 -10.11 -17.20 -22.67
CA ASP A 632 -8.79 -16.58 -22.64
C ASP A 632 -8.02 -16.93 -21.34
N LEU A 633 -8.70 -16.87 -20.18
CA LEU A 633 -8.14 -17.30 -18.89
C LEU A 633 -7.70 -18.76 -18.91
N ALA A 634 -8.39 -19.64 -19.65
CA ALA A 634 -8.05 -21.06 -19.75
C ALA A 634 -6.72 -21.36 -20.47
N PHE A 635 -6.14 -20.38 -21.15
CA PHE A 635 -4.81 -20.53 -21.74
C PHE A 635 -3.67 -20.32 -20.75
N GLU A 636 -3.93 -19.72 -19.59
CA GLU A 636 -2.93 -19.59 -18.55
C GLU A 636 -2.51 -20.95 -17.99
N GLY A 637 -1.21 -21.22 -17.94
CA GLY A 637 -0.70 -22.50 -17.47
C GLY A 637 -0.98 -23.69 -18.41
N ALA A 638 -1.64 -23.49 -19.56
CA ALA A 638 -2.01 -24.56 -20.48
C ALA A 638 -0.79 -25.40 -20.94
N SER A 639 0.36 -24.75 -21.21
CA SER A 639 1.60 -25.43 -21.58
C SER A 639 2.20 -26.29 -20.46
N LYS A 640 1.94 -25.97 -19.18
CA LYS A 640 2.37 -26.81 -18.04
C LYS A 640 1.69 -28.18 -18.07
N TYR A 641 0.50 -28.28 -18.67
CA TYR A 641 -0.22 -29.54 -18.87
C TYR A 641 0.18 -30.29 -20.16
N GLU A 642 0.97 -29.66 -21.04
CA GLU A 642 1.46 -30.25 -22.30
C GLU A 642 2.77 -31.05 -22.08
N ASP A 643 3.72 -30.53 -21.29
CA ASP A 643 5.02 -31.19 -21.01
C ASP A 643 4.89 -32.49 -20.18
N SER A 644 3.76 -32.70 -19.52
CA SER A 644 3.45 -33.89 -18.72
C SER A 644 3.00 -35.11 -19.54
N LEU A 645 2.97 -35.01 -20.88
CA LEU A 645 2.58 -36.10 -21.80
C LEU A 645 3.64 -37.22 -21.95
N THR A 646 4.83 -37.09 -21.36
CA THR A 646 5.95 -38.01 -21.60
C THR A 646 6.07 -39.18 -20.62
N SER A 647 5.27 -39.25 -19.53
CA SER A 647 5.39 -40.29 -18.50
C SER A 647 4.04 -40.86 -18.01
N PRO A 648 3.56 -41.99 -18.58
CA PRO A 648 2.25 -42.59 -18.24
C PRO A 648 2.08 -43.10 -16.80
N SER A 649 3.17 -43.22 -16.03
CA SER A 649 3.15 -43.66 -14.62
C SER A 649 2.92 -42.52 -13.61
N GLU A 650 2.96 -41.27 -14.06
CA GLU A 650 2.80 -40.04 -13.27
C GLU A 650 1.73 -39.16 -13.91
N GLY A 651 0.49 -39.65 -13.98
CA GLY A 651 -0.61 -39.00 -14.72
C GLY A 651 -0.74 -37.48 -14.49
N LYS A 652 -1.32 -36.75 -15.46
CA LYS A 652 -1.52 -35.29 -15.44
C LYS A 652 -2.02 -34.80 -14.08
N ARG A 653 -1.33 -33.93 -13.34
CA ARG A 653 -1.83 -33.39 -12.07
C ARG A 653 -1.83 -31.86 -12.09
N VAL A 654 -2.87 -31.25 -11.52
CA VAL A 654 -2.95 -29.83 -11.16
C VAL A 654 -1.80 -29.49 -10.21
N ASP A 655 -0.99 -28.51 -10.60
CA ASP A 655 0.00 -27.89 -9.72
C ASP A 655 -0.74 -26.95 -8.77
N LEU A 656 -0.75 -27.31 -7.50
CA LEU A 656 -1.45 -26.56 -6.46
C LEU A 656 -0.52 -25.66 -5.65
N GLU A 657 0.79 -25.80 -5.88
CA GLU A 657 1.76 -24.85 -5.37
C GLU A 657 1.76 -23.58 -6.25
N ASN A 658 1.45 -23.73 -7.55
CA ASN A 658 1.29 -22.62 -8.49
C ASN A 658 0.09 -22.85 -9.43
N PRO A 659 -1.17 -22.77 -8.90
CA PRO A 659 -2.39 -22.99 -9.69
C PRO A 659 -2.54 -21.96 -10.81
N SER A 660 -3.22 -22.34 -11.90
CA SER A 660 -3.65 -21.37 -12.91
C SER A 660 -4.85 -20.56 -12.43
N THR A 661 -5.12 -19.40 -13.06
CA THR A 661 -6.31 -18.58 -12.77
C THR A 661 -7.61 -19.38 -12.77
N VAL A 662 -7.82 -20.25 -13.76
CA VAL A 662 -9.06 -21.05 -13.79
C VAL A 662 -9.11 -22.08 -12.66
N ASP A 663 -7.97 -22.58 -12.21
CA ASP A 663 -7.91 -23.47 -11.05
C ASP A 663 -8.34 -22.73 -9.78
N ASN A 664 -7.84 -21.50 -9.58
CA ASN A 664 -8.24 -20.65 -8.45
C ASN A 664 -9.72 -20.25 -8.52
N LEU A 665 -10.25 -19.91 -9.70
CA LEU A 665 -11.67 -19.64 -9.89
C LEU A 665 -12.55 -20.84 -9.54
N LEU A 666 -12.13 -22.07 -9.92
CA LEU A 666 -12.82 -23.29 -9.52
C LEU A 666 -12.82 -23.47 -8.00
N LEU A 667 -11.69 -23.20 -7.33
CA LEU A 667 -11.58 -23.28 -5.87
C LEU A 667 -12.48 -22.26 -5.17
N TRP A 668 -12.54 -21.03 -5.68
CA TRP A 668 -13.47 -20.00 -5.21
C TRP A 668 -14.93 -20.42 -5.36
N ALA A 669 -15.31 -20.97 -6.52
CA ALA A 669 -16.66 -21.47 -6.76
C ALA A 669 -17.03 -22.61 -5.81
N SER A 670 -16.10 -23.53 -5.54
CA SER A 670 -16.30 -24.63 -4.60
C SER A 670 -16.58 -24.13 -3.19
N LYS A 671 -15.80 -23.17 -2.72
CA LYS A 671 -15.97 -22.56 -1.40
C LYS A 671 -17.32 -21.84 -1.28
N GLY A 672 -17.66 -20.99 -2.26
CA GLY A 672 -18.91 -20.24 -2.25
C GLY A 672 -20.15 -21.15 -2.27
N TYR A 673 -20.13 -22.18 -3.13
CA TYR A 673 -21.24 -23.13 -3.21
C TYR A 673 -21.42 -23.94 -1.92
N ASP A 674 -20.32 -24.41 -1.31
CA ASP A 674 -20.33 -25.11 -0.02
C ASP A 674 -20.90 -24.24 1.12
N GLU A 675 -20.47 -22.97 1.21
CA GLU A 675 -20.96 -21.99 2.19
C GLU A 675 -22.47 -21.71 2.04
N ASP A 676 -22.94 -21.52 0.81
CA ASP A 676 -24.35 -21.25 0.51
C ASP A 676 -25.24 -22.45 0.84
N VAL A 677 -24.85 -23.65 0.40
CA VAL A 677 -25.59 -24.88 0.70
C VAL A 677 -25.65 -25.12 2.19
N ARG A 678 -24.52 -25.01 2.90
CA ARG A 678 -24.50 -25.16 4.37
C ARG A 678 -25.42 -24.16 5.06
N THR A 679 -25.46 -22.91 4.58
CA THR A 679 -26.34 -21.89 5.14
C THR A 679 -27.80 -22.23 4.97
N VAL A 680 -28.21 -22.71 3.79
CA VAL A 680 -29.59 -23.15 3.54
C VAL A 680 -29.96 -24.34 4.42
N LEU A 681 -29.04 -25.29 4.60
CA LEU A 681 -29.25 -26.47 5.44
C LEU A 681 -29.38 -26.15 6.95
N ASP A 682 -28.78 -25.05 7.41
CA ASP A 682 -28.84 -24.58 8.81
C ASP A 682 -30.17 -23.87 9.16
N LEU A 683 -31.04 -23.56 8.19
CA LEU A 683 -32.29 -22.84 8.44
C LEU A 683 -33.30 -23.66 9.27
N PRO A 684 -34.08 -23.05 10.20
CA PRO A 684 -35.02 -23.77 11.05
C PRO A 684 -36.12 -24.49 10.27
N LYS A 685 -36.38 -25.76 10.59
CA LYS A 685 -37.48 -26.55 10.01
C LYS A 685 -38.84 -26.00 10.46
N GLY A 686 -39.65 -25.50 9.52
CA GLY A 686 -41.00 -24.98 9.80
C GLY A 686 -42.04 -25.47 8.79
N PRO A 687 -43.35 -25.47 9.11
CA PRO A 687 -44.41 -26.03 8.26
C PRO A 687 -44.66 -25.28 6.93
N GLN A 688 -43.94 -24.18 6.66
CA GLN A 688 -43.84 -23.53 5.34
C GLN A 688 -42.40 -23.37 4.82
N GLN A 689 -41.41 -23.93 5.53
CA GLN A 689 -39.99 -23.80 5.24
C GLN A 689 -39.36 -25.19 5.38
N ASN A 690 -39.45 -25.93 4.27
CA ASN A 690 -38.65 -27.12 4.05
C ASN A 690 -37.23 -26.62 3.66
N PRO A 691 -36.14 -27.06 4.32
CA PRO A 691 -34.77 -26.74 3.88
C PRO A 691 -34.52 -27.12 2.40
N SER A 692 -35.39 -27.97 1.83
CA SER A 692 -35.43 -28.37 0.44
C SER A 692 -35.40 -27.20 -0.56
N SER A 693 -36.30 -26.20 -0.43
CA SER A 693 -36.52 -25.19 -1.50
C SER A 693 -35.33 -24.26 -1.82
N GLY A 694 -34.32 -24.23 -0.96
CA GLY A 694 -33.11 -23.43 -1.17
C GLY A 694 -31.97 -24.23 -1.82
N VAL A 695 -31.87 -25.54 -1.59
CA VAL A 695 -30.73 -26.35 -2.05
C VAL A 695 -30.73 -26.47 -3.58
N GLN A 696 -31.90 -26.77 -4.16
CA GLN A 696 -32.07 -26.78 -5.60
C GLN A 696 -31.70 -25.41 -6.18
N LYS A 697 -32.22 -24.33 -5.60
CA LYS A 697 -32.00 -22.96 -6.06
C LYS A 697 -30.52 -22.55 -6.02
N GLU A 698 -29.80 -22.81 -4.93
CA GLU A 698 -28.36 -22.51 -4.88
C GLU A 698 -27.59 -23.35 -5.89
N SER A 699 -27.99 -24.61 -6.11
CA SER A 699 -27.41 -25.47 -7.14
C SER A 699 -27.62 -24.91 -8.56
N GLU A 700 -28.80 -24.35 -8.85
CA GLU A 700 -29.11 -23.67 -10.11
C GLU A 700 -28.23 -22.42 -10.32
N LEU A 701 -27.99 -21.63 -9.26
CA LEU A 701 -27.21 -20.39 -9.36
C LEU A 701 -25.72 -20.64 -9.63
N TRP A 702 -25.16 -21.72 -9.07
CA TRP A 702 -23.74 -22.05 -9.20
C TRP A 702 -23.41 -22.94 -10.40
N ALA A 703 -24.36 -23.73 -10.91
CA ALA A 703 -24.10 -24.65 -12.02
C ALA A 703 -23.53 -23.99 -13.29
N PRO A 704 -24.01 -22.80 -13.72
CA PRO A 704 -23.46 -22.13 -14.90
C PRO A 704 -21.96 -21.84 -14.79
N ILE A 705 -21.47 -21.33 -13.65
CA ILE A 705 -20.04 -20.96 -13.56
C ILE A 705 -19.14 -22.20 -13.56
N PHE A 706 -19.54 -23.30 -12.91
CA PHE A 706 -18.79 -24.56 -13.00
C PHE A 706 -18.75 -25.11 -14.43
N GLU A 707 -19.87 -25.08 -15.14
CA GLU A 707 -19.94 -25.51 -16.54
C GLU A 707 -19.03 -24.68 -17.44
N ILE A 708 -19.04 -23.35 -17.31
CA ILE A 708 -18.16 -22.44 -18.06
C ILE A 708 -16.70 -22.76 -17.80
N LEU A 709 -16.32 -22.91 -16.53
CA LEU A 709 -14.93 -23.19 -16.18
C LEU A 709 -14.48 -24.55 -16.71
N PHE A 710 -15.34 -25.56 -16.82
CA PHE A 710 -15.00 -26.88 -17.37
C PHE A 710 -15.18 -27.03 -18.89
N THR A 711 -15.72 -26.04 -19.60
CA THR A 711 -16.09 -26.19 -21.01
C THR A 711 -15.41 -25.15 -21.89
N ALA A 712 -14.93 -25.61 -23.05
CA ALA A 712 -14.67 -24.70 -24.17
C ALA A 712 -15.99 -24.44 -24.91
N PRO A 713 -16.30 -23.18 -25.29
CA PRO A 713 -17.54 -22.81 -25.96
C PRO A 713 -17.62 -23.37 -27.39
N GLU A 714 -18.84 -23.50 -27.92
CA GLU A 714 -19.04 -23.96 -29.30
C GLU A 714 -18.34 -23.03 -30.30
N GLY A 715 -17.48 -23.59 -31.17
CA GLY A 715 -16.70 -22.83 -32.14
C GLY A 715 -15.32 -22.38 -31.66
N ALA A 716 -14.92 -22.76 -30.44
CA ALA A 716 -13.55 -22.64 -29.96
C ALA A 716 -12.55 -23.34 -30.91
N SER A 717 -11.32 -22.83 -30.97
CA SER A 717 -10.25 -23.44 -31.76
C SER A 717 -9.89 -24.82 -31.20
N ALA A 718 -9.24 -25.65 -32.02
CA ALA A 718 -8.77 -26.97 -31.57
C ALA A 718 -7.80 -26.86 -30.38
N GLN A 719 -6.96 -25.83 -30.38
CA GLN A 719 -6.03 -25.50 -29.31
C GLN A 719 -6.74 -25.10 -28.01
N ALA A 720 -7.78 -24.27 -28.10
CA ALA A 720 -8.57 -23.87 -26.94
C ALA A 720 -9.33 -25.07 -26.33
N ILE A 721 -9.88 -25.95 -27.19
CA ILE A 721 -10.51 -27.21 -26.75
C ILE A 721 -9.47 -28.10 -26.06
N GLN A 722 -8.26 -28.18 -26.61
CA GLN A 722 -7.17 -28.98 -26.05
C GLN A 722 -6.72 -28.43 -24.69
N ALA A 723 -6.52 -27.12 -24.55
CA ALA A 723 -6.14 -26.47 -23.29
C ALA A 723 -7.15 -26.77 -22.16
N VAL A 724 -8.45 -26.56 -22.44
CA VAL A 724 -9.52 -26.91 -21.48
C VAL A 724 -9.54 -28.42 -21.19
N SER A 725 -9.38 -29.26 -22.21
CA SER A 725 -9.39 -30.72 -22.06
C SER A 725 -8.21 -31.23 -21.23
N ASP A 726 -7.02 -30.67 -21.40
CA ASP A 726 -5.82 -31.08 -20.67
C ASP A 726 -5.90 -30.68 -19.20
N ARG A 727 -6.37 -29.45 -18.92
CA ARG A 727 -6.66 -29.01 -17.56
C ARG A 727 -7.74 -29.88 -16.92
N ASN A 728 -8.83 -30.19 -17.61
CA ASN A 728 -9.87 -31.08 -17.09
C ASN A 728 -9.34 -32.50 -16.80
N ALA A 729 -8.49 -33.03 -17.67
CA ALA A 729 -7.83 -34.31 -17.44
C ALA A 729 -6.87 -34.24 -16.24
N ALA A 730 -6.22 -33.09 -16.03
CA ALA A 730 -5.41 -32.86 -14.83
C ALA A 730 -6.27 -32.79 -13.57
N TRP A 731 -7.41 -32.10 -13.55
CA TRP A 731 -8.36 -32.11 -12.43
C TRP A 731 -8.93 -33.50 -12.15
N GLN A 732 -9.24 -34.27 -13.19
CA GLN A 732 -9.71 -35.65 -13.07
C GLN A 732 -8.67 -36.56 -12.40
N ASN A 733 -7.39 -36.39 -12.75
CA ASN A 733 -6.28 -37.20 -12.24
C ASN A 733 -5.72 -36.68 -10.90
N SER A 734 -5.78 -35.37 -10.65
CA SER A 734 -5.41 -34.72 -9.37
C SER A 734 -6.43 -34.90 -8.28
N ALA A 735 -7.57 -35.56 -8.57
CA ALA A 735 -8.56 -35.90 -7.57
C ALA A 735 -7.95 -36.61 -6.34
N HIS A 736 -6.79 -37.26 -6.47
CA HIS A 736 -6.04 -37.85 -5.37
C HIS A 736 -5.07 -36.90 -4.63
N GLN A 737 -4.54 -35.84 -5.27
CA GLN A 737 -3.57 -34.88 -4.69
C GLN A 737 -4.22 -33.62 -4.10
N LEU A 738 -5.36 -33.18 -4.63
CA LEU A 738 -6.17 -32.05 -4.14
C LEU A 738 -6.74 -32.28 -2.73
N ALA A 739 -6.68 -33.52 -2.25
CA ALA A 739 -6.93 -33.95 -0.88
C ALA A 739 -6.00 -33.27 0.15
N ASP A 740 -4.82 -32.80 -0.26
CA ASP A 740 -3.84 -32.18 0.64
C ASP A 740 -3.82 -30.62 0.55
N VAL A 741 -4.40 -29.99 -0.48
CA VAL A 741 -4.22 -28.53 -0.71
C VAL A 741 -5.47 -27.68 -0.46
N SER A 742 -6.68 -28.25 -0.55
CA SER A 742 -7.90 -27.54 -0.09
C SER A 742 -7.89 -27.19 1.41
N VAL A 743 -6.95 -27.78 2.15
CA VAL A 743 -6.59 -27.47 3.53
C VAL A 743 -6.06 -26.03 3.66
N SER A 744 -5.25 -25.54 2.73
CA SER A 744 -4.49 -24.28 2.90
C SER A 744 -5.28 -23.00 2.58
N LEU A 745 -6.23 -23.05 1.65
CA LEU A 745 -6.84 -21.86 1.03
C LEU A 745 -7.97 -21.19 1.80
N ALA A 746 -8.49 -21.87 2.82
CA ALA A 746 -9.65 -21.33 3.50
C ALA A 746 -9.25 -20.21 4.51
N GLY A 747 -7.96 -19.92 4.65
CA GLY A 747 -7.43 -18.78 5.39
C GLY A 747 -6.75 -17.79 4.45
N ALA A 748 -7.23 -16.55 4.56
CA ALA A 748 -6.59 -15.26 4.30
C ALA A 748 -5.98 -14.97 2.93
N GLY A 749 -6.20 -13.72 2.49
CA GLY A 749 -5.13 -12.98 1.83
C GLY A 749 -3.86 -13.18 2.67
N LYS A 750 -2.91 -13.94 2.13
CA LYS A 750 -1.70 -14.41 2.83
C LYS A 750 -1.94 -14.94 4.28
N ASN A 751 -2.66 -16.06 4.51
CA ASN A 751 -2.49 -16.89 5.76
C ASN A 751 -3.34 -18.19 5.87
N PRO A 752 -2.74 -19.38 6.08
CA PRO A 752 -3.35 -20.69 5.85
C PRO A 752 -4.54 -21.01 6.77
N LEU A 753 -5.61 -21.62 6.23
CA LEU A 753 -6.51 -22.38 7.10
C LEU A 753 -5.80 -23.68 7.52
N THR A 754 -5.92 -24.03 8.78
CA THR A 754 -5.64 -25.36 9.31
C THR A 754 -6.84 -25.74 10.17
N GLY A 755 -7.42 -26.93 9.93
CA GLY A 755 -8.56 -27.41 10.72
C GLY A 755 -9.50 -28.40 10.00
N PRO A 756 -10.54 -28.90 10.71
CA PRO A 756 -11.37 -30.06 10.34
C PRO A 756 -12.02 -30.04 8.93
N ALA A 757 -12.28 -28.87 8.35
CA ALA A 757 -12.85 -28.71 7.01
C ALA A 757 -11.97 -29.31 5.88
N ALA A 758 -10.67 -29.44 6.13
CA ALA A 758 -9.67 -30.10 5.30
C ALA A 758 -9.95 -31.60 5.05
N GLU A 759 -10.37 -32.31 6.09
CA GLU A 759 -10.56 -33.77 6.04
C GLU A 759 -11.91 -34.15 5.40
N ILE A 760 -12.83 -33.19 5.37
CA ILE A 760 -14.20 -33.24 4.88
C ILE A 760 -14.24 -33.19 3.33
N VAL A 761 -13.52 -32.26 2.69
CA VAL A 761 -13.38 -32.19 1.21
C VAL A 761 -12.66 -33.42 0.66
N LYS A 762 -11.60 -33.87 1.35
CA LYS A 762 -10.90 -35.13 1.09
C LYS A 762 -11.81 -36.36 1.11
N THR A 763 -12.82 -36.38 2.00
CA THR A 763 -13.67 -37.56 2.20
C THR A 763 -15.02 -37.54 1.47
N MET A 764 -15.50 -36.41 0.94
CA MET A 764 -16.87 -36.32 0.39
C MET A 764 -16.96 -35.75 -1.04
N VAL A 765 -15.95 -35.02 -1.54
CA VAL A 765 -15.94 -34.50 -2.93
C VAL A 765 -15.12 -35.40 -3.85
N LEU A 766 -13.94 -35.85 -3.42
CA LEU A 766 -12.94 -36.45 -4.31
C LEU A 766 -13.09 -37.98 -4.49
N GLU A 767 -13.36 -38.74 -3.43
CA GLU A 767 -13.53 -40.19 -3.54
C GLU A 767 -14.77 -40.64 -4.38
N PRO A 768 -15.93 -39.95 -4.36
CA PRO A 768 -17.06 -40.28 -5.25
C PRO A 768 -16.83 -40.00 -6.74
N ILE A 769 -15.94 -39.06 -7.08
CA ILE A 769 -15.57 -38.75 -8.48
C ILE A 769 -14.75 -39.90 -9.07
N ILE A 770 -13.91 -40.55 -8.26
CA ILE A 770 -13.08 -41.71 -8.65
C ILE A 770 -13.90 -43.00 -8.69
N GLU A 771 -14.88 -43.17 -7.80
CA GLU A 771 -15.75 -44.35 -7.77
C GLU A 771 -16.80 -44.39 -8.89
N ASN A 772 -17.34 -43.24 -9.30
CA ASN A 772 -18.32 -43.18 -10.40
C ASN A 772 -17.69 -43.14 -11.81
N SER A 773 -16.36 -43.17 -11.94
CA SER A 773 -15.66 -43.02 -13.23
C SER A 773 -15.01 -44.30 -13.79
N HIS A 774 -15.39 -45.49 -13.32
CA HIS A 774 -14.89 -46.75 -13.87
C HIS A 774 -15.97 -47.74 -14.34
N PRO A 775 -16.28 -47.82 -15.65
CA PRO A 775 -16.37 -49.10 -16.31
C PRO A 775 -14.95 -49.51 -16.74
N THR A 776 -14.47 -50.66 -16.26
CA THR A 776 -13.18 -51.21 -16.70
C THR A 776 -13.22 -51.61 -18.16
N GLY A 777 -12.28 -51.08 -18.97
CA GLY A 777 -11.95 -51.58 -20.31
C GLY A 777 -12.24 -50.62 -21.47
N TYR A 778 -11.73 -49.40 -21.44
CA TYR A 778 -11.87 -48.46 -22.57
C TYR A 778 -10.53 -47.96 -23.09
N SER A 779 -10.39 -48.01 -24.43
CA SER A 779 -9.22 -47.56 -25.18
C SER A 779 -9.48 -46.14 -25.72
N ALA A 780 -8.45 -45.45 -26.21
CA ALA A 780 -8.49 -44.07 -26.71
C ALA A 780 -9.45 -43.78 -27.89
N ALA A 781 -10.34 -44.72 -28.24
CA ALA A 781 -11.42 -44.56 -29.21
C ALA A 781 -12.81 -44.41 -28.58
N ASP A 782 -12.94 -44.52 -27.25
CA ASP A 782 -14.22 -44.57 -26.56
C ASP A 782 -14.50 -43.27 -25.78
N ALA A 783 -15.71 -42.75 -25.97
CA ALA A 783 -16.19 -41.45 -25.54
C ALA A 783 -15.68 -40.97 -24.16
N PHE A 784 -14.98 -39.84 -24.19
CA PHE A 784 -14.70 -38.97 -23.06
C PHE A 784 -15.95 -38.78 -22.17
N VAL A 785 -15.74 -38.70 -20.84
CA VAL A 785 -16.80 -38.24 -19.91
C VAL A 785 -17.28 -36.87 -20.40
N SER A 786 -18.57 -36.75 -20.67
CA SER A 786 -19.12 -35.50 -21.21
C SER A 786 -18.91 -34.37 -20.18
N LYS A 787 -18.53 -33.17 -20.63
CA LYS A 787 -18.19 -32.02 -19.78
C LYS A 787 -19.30 -31.69 -18.74
N GLN A 788 -20.56 -31.93 -19.11
CA GLN A 788 -21.73 -31.81 -18.23
C GLN A 788 -21.71 -32.78 -17.04
N GLN A 789 -21.19 -33.99 -17.23
CA GLN A 789 -21.03 -34.95 -16.14
C GLN A 789 -19.97 -34.45 -15.15
N LEU A 790 -18.91 -33.77 -15.60
CA LEU A 790 -17.89 -33.23 -14.70
C LEU A 790 -18.48 -32.20 -13.73
N THR A 791 -19.23 -31.21 -14.24
CA THR A 791 -19.94 -30.21 -13.42
C THR A 791 -20.88 -30.87 -12.41
N VAL A 792 -21.77 -31.76 -12.88
CA VAL A 792 -22.77 -32.41 -12.02
C VAL A 792 -22.10 -33.28 -10.96
N HIS A 793 -21.08 -34.07 -11.31
CA HIS A 793 -20.37 -34.92 -10.36
C HIS A 793 -19.62 -34.10 -9.31
N TYR A 794 -18.92 -33.05 -9.73
CA TYR A 794 -18.14 -32.21 -8.85
C TYR A 794 -19.03 -31.47 -7.82
N MET A 795 -20.10 -30.81 -8.29
CA MET A 795 -21.04 -30.11 -7.40
C MET A 795 -21.85 -31.07 -6.51
N SER A 796 -22.24 -32.25 -7.01
CA SER A 796 -22.94 -33.26 -6.20
C SER A 796 -22.08 -33.77 -5.05
N GLY A 797 -20.75 -33.80 -5.21
CA GLY A 797 -19.81 -34.11 -4.14
C GLY A 797 -19.83 -33.05 -3.03
N ILE A 798 -19.78 -31.77 -3.39
CA ILE A 798 -19.85 -30.65 -2.43
C ILE A 798 -21.18 -30.63 -1.69
N LEU A 799 -22.28 -30.86 -2.40
CA LEU A 799 -23.62 -30.92 -1.79
C LEU A 799 -23.75 -32.08 -0.79
N ALA A 800 -23.31 -33.27 -1.19
CA ALA A 800 -23.28 -34.43 -0.29
C ALA A 800 -22.43 -34.14 0.95
N ASN A 801 -21.34 -33.39 0.78
CA ASN A 801 -20.46 -32.99 1.86
C ASN A 801 -21.15 -32.13 2.92
N ALA A 802 -21.74 -31.01 2.48
CA ALA A 802 -22.49 -30.12 3.34
C ALA A 802 -23.66 -30.84 4.05
N ALA A 803 -24.37 -31.70 3.32
CA ALA A 803 -25.51 -32.47 3.84
C ALA A 803 -25.12 -33.41 5.00
N LEU A 804 -23.99 -34.10 4.88
CA LEU A 804 -23.52 -35.05 5.89
C LEU A 804 -23.18 -34.40 7.23
N GLU A 805 -22.70 -33.16 7.20
CA GLU A 805 -22.34 -32.42 8.41
C GLU A 805 -23.53 -31.73 9.06
N LYS A 806 -24.39 -31.11 8.25
CA LYS A 806 -25.40 -30.18 8.75
C LYS A 806 -26.69 -30.85 9.14
N ILE A 807 -27.04 -31.97 8.49
CA ILE A 807 -28.39 -32.49 8.62
C ILE A 807 -28.48 -33.58 9.70
N ASP A 808 -29.51 -33.43 10.55
CA ASP A 808 -29.90 -34.45 11.50
C ASP A 808 -30.78 -35.51 10.81
N PHE A 809 -30.19 -36.68 10.56
CA PHE A 809 -30.83 -37.80 9.86
C PHE A 809 -31.74 -38.64 10.78
N SER A 810 -31.91 -38.27 12.07
CA SER A 810 -32.78 -38.96 13.03
C SER A 810 -34.25 -38.92 12.63
N GLU A 811 -34.63 -37.90 11.84
CA GLU A 811 -35.98 -37.66 11.34
C GLU A 811 -36.20 -38.20 9.91
N ALA A 812 -35.17 -38.72 9.25
CA ALA A 812 -35.29 -39.25 7.89
C ALA A 812 -36.11 -40.56 7.88
N PRO A 813 -36.93 -40.81 6.84
CA PRO A 813 -37.86 -41.94 6.80
C PRO A 813 -37.12 -43.28 6.69
N THR A 814 -36.64 -43.79 7.82
CA THR A 814 -35.91 -45.06 8.00
C THR A 814 -34.66 -45.25 7.12
N LEU A 815 -33.52 -45.52 7.76
CA LEU A 815 -32.29 -45.97 7.08
C LEU A 815 -32.63 -47.04 6.02
N PRO A 816 -32.18 -46.90 4.76
CA PRO A 816 -32.47 -47.85 3.70
C PRO A 816 -32.00 -49.24 4.13
N LYS A 817 -32.74 -50.28 3.74
CA LYS A 817 -32.29 -51.66 3.94
C LYS A 817 -30.86 -51.88 3.43
N ALA A 818 -30.48 -51.22 2.33
CA ALA A 818 -29.11 -51.23 1.82
C ALA A 818 -28.07 -50.72 2.84
N ALA A 819 -28.33 -49.62 3.55
CA ALA A 819 -27.45 -49.11 4.61
C ALA A 819 -27.42 -50.01 5.85
N GLN A 820 -28.51 -50.75 6.10
CA GLN A 820 -28.59 -51.78 7.15
C GLN A 820 -27.83 -53.07 6.76
N ASP A 821 -27.83 -53.42 5.47
CA ASP A 821 -27.21 -54.62 4.89
C ASP A 821 -25.70 -54.44 4.60
N LEU A 822 -25.22 -53.19 4.53
CA LEU A 822 -23.82 -52.85 4.24
C LEU A 822 -22.86 -52.92 5.43
N GLU A 823 -23.34 -53.29 6.62
CA GLU A 823 -22.55 -53.30 7.85
C GLU A 823 -21.74 -52.00 8.05
N LEU A 824 -22.29 -50.84 7.64
CA LEU A 824 -21.76 -49.54 8.05
C LEU A 824 -21.52 -49.62 9.56
N PRO A 825 -20.28 -49.47 10.06
CA PRO A 825 -20.01 -49.72 11.46
C PRO A 825 -20.98 -48.87 12.27
N LYS A 826 -21.63 -49.49 13.26
CA LYS A 826 -22.60 -48.86 14.16
C LYS A 826 -22.08 -47.58 14.83
N GLU A 827 -20.79 -47.30 14.68
CA GLU A 827 -20.03 -46.13 15.11
C GLU A 827 -20.25 -44.89 14.22
N LEU A 828 -20.78 -45.04 13.00
CA LEU A 828 -21.05 -43.94 12.05
C LEU A 828 -22.42 -43.32 12.20
N PHE A 829 -23.40 -44.05 12.74
CA PHE A 829 -24.77 -43.59 12.90
C PHE A 829 -25.17 -43.79 14.36
N GLN A 830 -24.94 -42.77 15.18
CA GLN A 830 -25.30 -42.77 16.61
C GLN A 830 -26.32 -41.69 16.88
N ASP A 831 -27.39 -42.05 17.60
CA ASP A 831 -28.48 -41.13 17.99
C ASP A 831 -29.11 -40.36 16.82
N GLY A 832 -29.12 -40.98 15.63
CA GLY A 832 -29.67 -40.41 14.41
C GLY A 832 -28.80 -39.33 13.73
N LYS A 833 -27.56 -39.15 14.19
CA LYS A 833 -26.56 -38.29 13.55
C LYS A 833 -25.45 -39.14 12.93
N PHE A 834 -24.93 -38.70 11.79
CA PHE A 834 -23.68 -39.24 11.27
C PHE A 834 -22.52 -38.68 12.10
N THR A 835 -21.77 -39.57 12.77
CA THR A 835 -20.80 -39.21 13.83
C THR A 835 -19.36 -38.95 13.33
N SER A 836 -19.18 -38.74 12.02
CA SER A 836 -17.92 -38.56 11.27
C SER A 836 -17.40 -39.82 10.55
N LEU A 837 -17.16 -39.67 9.24
CA LEU A 837 -16.58 -40.69 8.35
C LEU A 837 -15.08 -40.96 8.64
N GLU A 838 -14.45 -40.15 9.49
CA GLU A 838 -13.02 -40.22 9.85
C GLU A 838 -12.61 -41.55 10.52
N LYS A 839 -13.57 -42.30 11.07
CA LYS A 839 -13.31 -43.55 11.82
C LYS A 839 -13.23 -44.81 10.96
N LEU A 840 -13.59 -44.74 9.67
CA LEU A 840 -13.59 -45.87 8.73
C LEU A 840 -12.24 -46.09 8.05
N LYS A 841 -11.90 -47.33 7.67
CA LYS A 841 -10.69 -47.63 6.86
C LYS A 841 -11.04 -48.11 5.45
N ASP A 842 -10.23 -47.67 4.48
CA ASP A 842 -10.15 -48.18 3.10
C ASP A 842 -11.52 -48.53 2.46
N GLN A 843 -11.77 -49.80 2.15
CA GLN A 843 -12.93 -50.29 1.41
C GLN A 843 -14.28 -50.12 2.13
N GLU A 844 -14.29 -50.08 3.47
CA GLU A 844 -15.51 -49.87 4.25
C GLU A 844 -16.01 -48.43 4.10
N ARG A 845 -15.07 -47.49 3.94
CA ARG A 845 -15.35 -46.07 3.68
C ARG A 845 -15.93 -45.84 2.28
N ILE A 846 -15.42 -46.56 1.29
CA ILE A 846 -15.89 -46.61 -0.10
C ILE A 846 -17.34 -47.10 -0.17
N ASN A 847 -17.60 -48.28 0.40
CA ASN A 847 -18.94 -48.87 0.41
C ASN A 847 -19.95 -47.99 1.17
N ALA A 848 -19.50 -47.32 2.25
CA ALA A 848 -20.29 -46.36 2.99
C ALA A 848 -20.74 -45.17 2.14
N ARG A 849 -19.86 -44.67 1.28
CA ARG A 849 -20.10 -43.52 0.41
C ARG A 849 -21.04 -43.82 -0.73
N GLN A 850 -20.85 -44.94 -1.43
CA GLN A 850 -21.75 -45.33 -2.52
C GLN A 850 -23.18 -45.49 -2.02
N ALA A 851 -23.33 -46.12 -0.86
CA ALA A 851 -24.62 -46.30 -0.20
C ALA A 851 -25.28 -45.00 0.23
N LEU A 852 -24.47 -44.07 0.69
CA LEU A 852 -24.93 -42.76 1.07
C LEU A 852 -25.29 -41.91 -0.15
N HIS A 853 -24.50 -41.96 -1.23
CA HIS A 853 -24.83 -41.34 -2.50
C HIS A 853 -26.19 -41.85 -3.02
N ASP A 854 -26.38 -43.17 -3.05
CA ASP A 854 -27.65 -43.79 -3.47
C ASP A 854 -28.82 -43.46 -2.51
N TYR A 855 -28.51 -43.13 -1.25
CA TYR A 855 -29.49 -42.69 -0.27
C TYR A 855 -29.89 -41.22 -0.45
N LEU A 856 -28.91 -40.30 -0.53
CA LEU A 856 -29.13 -38.86 -0.70
C LEU A 856 -29.90 -38.59 -2.00
N TYR A 857 -29.45 -39.16 -3.12
CA TYR A 857 -30.01 -38.88 -4.45
C TYR A 857 -31.10 -39.86 -4.90
N GLY A 858 -31.49 -40.83 -4.06
CA GLY A 858 -32.49 -41.84 -4.43
C GLY A 858 -33.64 -42.01 -3.44
N GLN A 859 -33.48 -41.58 -2.18
CA GLN A 859 -34.45 -41.88 -1.12
C GLN A 859 -34.79 -40.68 -0.21
N LEU A 860 -34.03 -39.59 -0.28
CA LEU A 860 -34.29 -38.35 0.47
C LEU A 860 -34.99 -37.29 -0.39
N GLY A 861 -36.14 -37.64 -0.98
CA GLY A 861 -36.90 -36.75 -1.85
C GLY A 861 -37.35 -35.44 -1.16
N ASP A 862 -37.64 -35.48 0.15
CA ASP A 862 -38.09 -34.30 0.89
C ASP A 862 -36.99 -33.22 1.05
N TRP A 863 -35.72 -33.50 0.72
CA TRP A 863 -34.58 -32.58 0.83
C TRP A 863 -34.05 -32.09 -0.53
N GLU A 864 -34.79 -32.34 -1.62
CA GLU A 864 -34.51 -31.82 -2.97
C GLU A 864 -33.13 -32.18 -3.54
N PHE A 865 -32.40 -33.18 -3.02
CA PHE A 865 -31.09 -33.53 -3.58
C PHE A 865 -31.15 -34.06 -5.01
N ASP A 866 -32.18 -34.86 -5.33
CA ASP A 866 -32.42 -35.32 -6.70
C ASP A 866 -32.83 -34.14 -7.60
N ASP A 867 -33.65 -33.22 -7.07
CA ASP A 867 -34.06 -32.00 -7.78
C ASP A 867 -32.88 -31.05 -8.02
N ALA A 868 -32.00 -30.87 -7.05
CA ALA A 868 -30.76 -30.10 -7.14
C ALA A 868 -29.82 -30.70 -8.18
N ARG A 869 -29.62 -32.03 -8.16
CA ARG A 869 -28.82 -32.73 -9.16
C ARG A 869 -29.43 -32.65 -10.56
N ALA A 870 -30.76 -32.75 -10.66
CA ALA A 870 -31.49 -32.56 -11.90
C ALA A 870 -31.34 -31.13 -12.42
N ALA A 871 -31.39 -30.14 -11.53
CA ALA A 871 -31.24 -28.73 -11.86
C ALA A 871 -29.80 -28.42 -12.33
N MET A 872 -28.77 -28.90 -11.64
CA MET A 872 -27.37 -28.81 -12.11
C MET A 872 -27.22 -29.37 -13.53
N LYS A 873 -27.85 -30.50 -13.80
CA LYS A 873 -27.83 -31.14 -15.12
C LYS A 873 -28.58 -30.32 -16.17
N LEU A 874 -29.73 -29.77 -15.81
CA LEU A 874 -30.54 -28.93 -16.70
C LEU A 874 -29.80 -27.64 -17.05
N GLU A 875 -29.21 -26.94 -16.08
CA GLU A 875 -28.44 -25.72 -16.31
C GLU A 875 -27.19 -25.99 -17.16
N ALA A 876 -26.44 -27.06 -16.86
CA ALA A 876 -25.30 -27.46 -17.67
C ALA A 876 -25.69 -27.87 -19.11
N LEU A 877 -26.93 -28.34 -19.33
CA LEU A 877 -27.48 -28.62 -20.66
C LEU A 877 -28.02 -27.36 -21.34
N ALA A 878 -28.59 -26.43 -20.57
CA ALA A 878 -29.17 -25.19 -21.07
C ALA A 878 -28.10 -24.27 -21.63
N ASN A 879 -26.95 -24.14 -20.95
CA ASN A 879 -25.80 -23.39 -21.47
C ASN A 879 -25.30 -23.93 -22.83
N ASP A 880 -25.19 -25.26 -22.97
CA ASP A 880 -24.82 -25.92 -24.24
C ASP A 880 -25.91 -25.73 -25.33
N ALA A 881 -27.19 -25.77 -24.96
CA ALA A 881 -28.31 -25.60 -25.87
C ALA A 881 -28.55 -24.13 -26.29
N ASP A 882 -28.32 -23.15 -25.41
CA ASP A 882 -28.48 -21.73 -25.70
C ASP A 882 -27.34 -21.18 -26.56
N GLN A 883 -26.12 -21.69 -26.42
CA GLN A 883 -25.05 -21.48 -27.40
C GLN A 883 -25.50 -21.95 -28.80
N ARG A 884 -26.14 -23.13 -28.88
CA ARG A 884 -26.66 -23.71 -30.13
C ARG A 884 -27.87 -22.95 -30.69
N SER A 885 -28.73 -22.41 -29.84
CA SER A 885 -29.96 -21.68 -30.22
C SER A 885 -29.65 -20.25 -30.69
N ALA A 886 -28.68 -19.57 -30.06
CA ALA A 886 -28.16 -18.27 -30.46
C ALA A 886 -27.53 -18.30 -31.87
N ARG A 887 -26.82 -19.39 -32.21
CA ARG A 887 -26.31 -19.64 -33.57
C ARG A 887 -27.42 -19.77 -34.60
N LEU A 888 -28.47 -20.54 -34.31
CA LEU A 888 -29.62 -20.69 -35.22
C LEU A 888 -30.31 -19.35 -35.48
N ARG A 889 -30.47 -18.50 -34.45
CA ARG A 889 -31.04 -17.15 -34.60
C ARG A 889 -30.12 -16.23 -35.41
N THR A 890 -28.81 -16.27 -35.20
CA THR A 890 -27.82 -15.46 -35.93
C THR A 890 -27.65 -15.93 -37.38
N GLU A 891 -27.62 -17.24 -37.64
CA GLU A 891 -27.63 -17.81 -38.99
C GLU A 891 -28.94 -17.50 -39.73
N LEU A 892 -30.10 -17.50 -39.05
CA LEU A 892 -31.37 -17.08 -39.64
C LEU A 892 -31.41 -15.56 -39.94
N ARG A 893 -30.79 -14.73 -39.08
CA ARG A 893 -30.65 -13.27 -39.30
C ARG A 893 -29.70 -12.96 -40.47
N ASN A 894 -28.57 -13.67 -40.56
CA ASN A 894 -27.58 -13.48 -41.62
C ASN A 894 -28.00 -14.15 -42.95
N ARG A 895 -29.01 -15.02 -42.92
CA ARG A 895 -29.66 -15.60 -44.11
C ARG A 895 -30.89 -14.82 -44.59
N THR A 896 -31.22 -13.67 -44.00
CA THR A 896 -32.23 -12.77 -44.58
C THR A 896 -31.53 -11.70 -45.44
N PRO A 897 -31.39 -11.91 -46.77
CA PRO A 897 -30.96 -10.83 -47.63
C PRO A 897 -32.05 -9.75 -47.68
N LEU A 898 -31.62 -8.49 -47.56
CA LEU A 898 -32.33 -7.33 -48.08
C LEU A 898 -32.85 -7.66 -49.49
N GLY A 899 -34.17 -7.57 -49.66
CA GLY A 899 -34.84 -7.77 -50.94
C GLY A 899 -36.35 -7.63 -50.82
N ARG A 900 -36.82 -6.40 -50.57
CA ARG A 900 -38.12 -5.95 -51.09
C ARG A 900 -37.95 -5.85 -52.61
N ASP A 901 -38.72 -6.63 -53.36
CA ASP A 901 -39.40 -6.26 -54.62
C ASP A 901 -40.05 -7.52 -55.23
N GLU A 902 -41.29 -7.79 -54.81
CA GLU A 902 -42.50 -8.13 -55.60
C GLU A 902 -43.65 -8.58 -54.68
#